data_AF-A0A238KT68-F1
#
_entry.id   AF-A0A238KT68-F1
#
_cell.length_a   1.000
_cell.length_b   1.000
_cell.length_c   1.000
_cell.angle_alpha   90.00
_cell.angle_beta   90.00
_cell.angle_gamma   90.00
#
_symmetry.space_group_name_H-M   'P 1'
#
loop_
_entity.id
_entity.type
_entity.pdbx_description
1 polymer ?
#
loop_
_entity_poly.entity_id
_entity_poly.type
_entity_poly.pdbx_seq_one_letter_code
_entity_poly.pdbx_strand_id
1 'polypeptide(L)'
;MKQTGPYIFAISVLFGAAAAADPIEAYFRADSYECGSRSYESEWQIAGDTQTGATVSTFQRRTGRTSLTGSQWQLSAEALTGDVVVNGSNGRPAYRFIGIGTQAPQVIPLDRKGEPIKDCSPVLTAVPTPVERYGFVLSHLSIDAPTPADAAAVPDLLSALPPTAFLPTLEQAATSAALKEKQRAFDKRFLETSKQRAGTVEDDQILDQLTHEWLTGSSKGQRARRNLELLLAAQNIRATALFSAGADVTDLRITEGDEFCSRVERTAQGLDWRQALEGSTGLPLMHWTPELAQSFLDQAAPCPSGAKFSSILSKRWPEAQKRAEDLKELVAERDRLAALDISLSSVAQNNWLELQPDLKNKARALGLGQLLEPVLEQKRQEAIAALPSDLAAEAEAADLSLEALLSYCRQKRADVTARMRRSALVDTVFSGCEDRLAAMLEERAIVKIHAARDAFLARKGTRADLLETNGYDLSKVLPNLYSRNAAFTPVLANIEAELITAQNQTNDAFNTAMDAATKEVKAAFAKVEPMTESEENAAALCREFTGFGAGPRLQPLSNLCRTSMQMMARQRAEYQCDLVWDDIDAPDGLQQGYVNQLNLLTGVKPVPVRDLMCNAAQHNQGLSIVRKKGLFSSQYRLTRNDVIGGTPVQFSVKLNEPESGNNWTASDPEMEPGPFDTARFKTSDDLIGCIFFLEVCFRGK
;
A
#
# COMPACT_ATOMS: atom_id res chain seq x y z
N MET A 1 -3.51 -40.48 68.06
CA MET A 1 -3.36 -41.96 68.09
C MET A 1 -2.09 -42.31 67.33
N LYS A 2 -1.14 -43.13 67.77
CA LYS A 2 -0.91 -43.91 68.99
C LYS A 2 0.61 -44.18 68.98
N GLN A 3 1.24 -44.09 70.16
CA GLN A 3 2.56 -44.69 70.41
C GLN A 3 2.54 -46.19 70.11
N THR A 4 3.66 -46.71 69.61
CA THR A 4 4.31 -47.98 70.03
C THR A 4 5.64 -48.12 69.28
N GLY A 5 6.76 -48.10 70.00
CA GLY A 5 7.88 -49.00 69.67
C GLY A 5 7.63 -50.38 70.30
N PRO A 6 8.62 -51.30 70.37
CA PRO A 6 9.92 -51.38 69.70
C PRO A 6 10.13 -52.73 68.95
N TYR A 7 11.24 -52.92 68.24
CA TYR A 7 12.06 -54.15 68.31
C TYR A 7 13.45 -53.84 67.73
N ILE A 8 14.44 -53.90 68.62
CA ILE A 8 15.87 -53.83 68.32
C ILE A 8 16.32 -55.24 67.95
N PHE A 9 16.81 -55.42 66.72
CA PHE A 9 17.77 -56.48 66.39
C PHE A 9 19.09 -55.80 66.05
N ALA A 10 20.04 -55.91 66.98
CA ALA A 10 21.42 -55.54 66.73
C ALA A 10 22.06 -56.62 65.84
N ILE A 11 22.28 -56.29 64.57
CA ILE A 11 23.25 -57.00 63.73
C ILE A 11 24.48 -56.10 63.63
N SER A 12 25.53 -56.46 64.36
CA SER A 12 26.84 -55.85 64.23
C SER A 12 27.47 -56.31 62.91
N VAL A 13 27.28 -55.53 61.85
CA VAL A 13 28.13 -55.61 60.66
C VAL A 13 29.30 -54.67 60.88
N LEU A 14 30.49 -55.25 61.04
CA LEU A 14 31.77 -54.55 60.97
C LEU A 14 31.93 -54.01 59.54
N PHE A 15 31.44 -52.81 59.27
CA PHE A 15 31.92 -52.02 58.15
C PHE A 15 33.28 -51.46 58.56
N GLY A 16 34.35 -52.08 58.06
CA GLY A 16 35.65 -51.45 58.03
C GLY A 16 35.52 -50.14 57.26
N ALA A 17 35.86 -49.02 57.91
CA ALA A 17 36.04 -47.75 57.22
C ALA A 17 37.20 -47.94 56.23
N ALA A 18 36.88 -48.19 54.96
CA ALA A 18 37.84 -47.99 53.89
C ALA A 18 38.18 -46.50 53.90
N ALA A 19 39.44 -46.16 54.19
CA ALA A 19 39.96 -44.82 53.99
C ALA A 19 39.68 -44.45 52.53
N ALA A 20 38.74 -43.52 52.31
CA ALA A 20 38.45 -43.02 50.98
C ALA A 20 39.75 -42.46 50.39
N ALA A 21 40.11 -42.88 49.19
CA ALA A 21 41.27 -42.33 48.49
C ALA A 21 41.04 -40.82 48.31
N ASP A 22 42.01 -40.00 48.72
CA ASP A 22 41.93 -38.57 48.52
C ASP A 22 42.16 -38.29 47.03
N PRO A 23 41.15 -37.77 46.30
CA PRO A 23 41.32 -37.42 44.90
C PRO A 23 42.34 -36.28 44.78
N ILE A 24 43.26 -36.42 43.83
CA ILE A 24 44.24 -35.40 43.48
C ILE A 24 43.78 -34.79 42.16
N GLU A 25 43.42 -33.52 42.18
CA GLU A 25 43.21 -32.74 40.97
C GLU A 25 43.84 -31.35 41.17
N ALA A 26 44.96 -31.11 40.50
CA ALA A 26 45.73 -29.89 40.64
C ALA A 26 46.22 -29.38 39.29
N TYR A 27 46.18 -28.07 39.12
CA TYR A 27 46.59 -27.38 37.89
C TYR A 27 47.67 -26.36 38.20
N PHE A 28 48.71 -26.36 37.36
CA PHE A 28 49.84 -25.46 37.52
C PHE A 28 50.22 -24.82 36.20
N ARG A 29 50.76 -23.62 36.29
CA ARG A 29 51.31 -22.87 35.18
C ARG A 29 52.75 -22.47 35.48
N ALA A 30 53.62 -22.62 34.50
CA ALA A 30 54.93 -21.99 34.49
C ALA A 30 54.96 -20.91 33.41
N ASP A 31 55.04 -19.67 33.88
CA ASP A 31 55.23 -18.52 33.01
C ASP A 31 56.68 -18.43 32.55
N SER A 32 56.86 -18.18 31.24
CA SER A 32 58.12 -17.84 30.56
C SER A 32 59.39 -18.29 31.29
N TYR A 33 59.77 -19.56 31.13
CA TYR A 33 61.05 -20.11 31.59
C TYR A 33 61.98 -20.37 30.40
N GLU A 34 63.27 -20.08 30.57
CA GLU A 34 64.27 -20.32 29.54
C GLU A 34 64.69 -21.79 29.54
N CYS A 35 65.02 -22.35 28.40
CA CYS A 35 65.69 -23.63 28.26
C CYS A 35 66.71 -23.50 27.12
N GLY A 36 67.93 -23.12 27.49
CA GLY A 36 68.92 -22.61 26.53
C GLY A 36 68.48 -21.28 25.92
N SER A 37 68.60 -21.11 24.60
CA SER A 37 68.25 -19.85 23.90
C SER A 37 66.75 -19.68 23.57
N ARG A 38 65.88 -20.43 24.24
CA ARG A 38 64.44 -20.47 23.94
C ARG A 38 63.65 -20.29 25.24
N SER A 39 62.65 -19.40 25.19
CA SER A 39 61.66 -19.27 26.27
C SER A 39 60.43 -20.14 25.96
N TYR A 40 59.87 -20.70 27.03
CA TYR A 40 58.74 -21.60 27.03
C TYR A 40 57.70 -21.18 28.07
N GLU A 41 56.45 -21.44 27.76
CA GLU A 41 55.32 -21.40 28.69
C GLU A 41 54.76 -22.82 28.77
N SER A 42 54.39 -23.27 29.97
CA SER A 42 53.77 -24.59 30.12
C SER A 42 52.62 -24.61 31.11
N GLU A 43 51.64 -25.44 30.79
CA GLU A 43 50.46 -25.74 31.59
C GLU A 43 50.56 -27.21 32.02
N TRP A 44 50.21 -27.51 33.27
CA TRP A 44 50.35 -28.81 33.89
C TRP A 44 49.05 -29.21 34.60
N GLN A 45 48.65 -30.47 34.45
CA GLN A 45 47.56 -31.08 35.19
C GLN A 45 48.07 -32.34 35.88
N ILE A 46 47.73 -32.50 37.15
CA ILE A 46 47.94 -33.71 37.93
C ILE A 46 46.57 -34.20 38.36
N ALA A 47 46.16 -35.38 37.87
CA ALA A 47 44.85 -35.95 38.12
C ALA A 47 44.96 -37.43 38.52
N GLY A 48 44.35 -37.83 39.63
CA GLY A 48 44.36 -39.22 40.10
C GLY A 48 43.94 -39.35 41.56
N ASP A 49 44.51 -40.31 42.27
CA ASP A 49 44.30 -40.48 43.70
C ASP A 49 45.54 -41.01 44.41
N THR A 50 45.62 -40.76 45.72
CA THR A 50 46.78 -41.13 46.54
C THR A 50 47.04 -42.64 46.65
N GLN A 51 46.10 -43.50 46.24
CA GLN A 51 46.19 -44.96 46.34
C GLN A 51 46.53 -45.65 45.01
N THR A 52 46.00 -45.17 43.89
CA THR A 52 46.20 -45.77 42.55
C THR A 52 47.27 -45.04 41.73
N GLY A 53 47.64 -43.82 42.13
CA GLY A 53 48.61 -42.98 41.42
C GLY A 53 47.94 -41.83 40.66
N ALA A 54 48.72 -41.09 39.87
CA ALA A 54 48.23 -39.93 39.14
C ALA A 54 48.73 -39.87 37.70
N THR A 55 47.89 -39.36 36.82
CA THR A 55 48.27 -38.88 35.50
C THR A 55 48.83 -37.46 35.62
N VAL A 56 50.02 -37.24 35.05
CA VAL A 56 50.60 -35.92 34.84
C VAL A 56 50.52 -35.59 33.35
N SER A 57 49.84 -34.52 33.01
CA SER A 57 49.74 -34.00 31.65
C SER A 57 50.39 -32.63 31.57
N THR A 58 51.16 -32.37 30.51
CA THR A 58 51.74 -31.05 30.23
C THR A 58 51.48 -30.63 28.81
N PHE A 59 51.27 -29.34 28.61
CA PHE A 59 51.37 -28.71 27.30
C PHE A 59 52.36 -27.57 27.37
N GLN A 60 53.36 -27.61 26.50
CA GLN A 60 54.38 -26.57 26.39
C GLN A 60 54.25 -25.83 25.06
N ARG A 61 54.49 -24.53 25.10
CA ARG A 61 54.54 -23.63 23.94
C ARG A 61 55.82 -22.84 24.00
N ARG A 62 56.51 -22.69 22.87
CA ARG A 62 57.61 -21.74 22.77
C ARG A 62 57.04 -20.33 22.69
N THR A 63 57.55 -19.38 23.48
CA THR A 63 57.12 -17.98 23.45
C THR A 63 57.19 -17.43 22.02
N GLY A 64 56.09 -16.83 21.56
CA GLY A 64 55.94 -16.31 20.19
C GLY A 64 55.57 -17.34 19.11
N ARG A 65 55.32 -18.62 19.47
CA ARG A 65 54.75 -19.62 18.55
C ARG A 65 53.35 -20.04 18.99
N THR A 66 52.53 -20.49 18.05
CA THR A 66 51.16 -20.97 18.30
C THR A 66 51.06 -22.48 18.48
N SER A 67 52.11 -23.23 18.12
CA SER A 67 52.14 -24.69 18.23
C SER A 67 52.35 -25.12 19.68
N LEU A 68 51.48 -25.99 20.18
CA LEU A 68 51.58 -26.64 21.49
C LEU A 68 52.12 -28.06 21.32
N THR A 69 52.96 -28.50 22.27
CA THR A 69 53.42 -29.89 22.36
C THR A 69 52.93 -30.47 23.67
N GLY A 70 52.09 -31.51 23.59
CA GLY A 70 51.55 -32.22 24.76
C GLY A 70 52.42 -33.41 25.16
N SER A 71 52.45 -33.76 26.44
CA SER A 71 53.01 -35.02 26.94
C SER A 71 52.21 -35.47 28.17
N GLN A 72 52.11 -36.78 28.36
CA GLN A 72 51.34 -37.38 29.45
C GLN A 72 52.09 -38.58 30.04
N TRP A 73 52.07 -38.70 31.36
CA TRP A 73 52.71 -39.77 32.12
C TRP A 73 51.76 -40.32 33.18
N GLN A 74 51.75 -41.63 33.37
CA GLN A 74 51.08 -42.27 34.51
C GLN A 74 52.12 -42.57 35.59
N LEU A 75 51.89 -42.06 36.79
CA LEU A 75 52.73 -42.26 37.96
C LEU A 75 52.03 -43.21 38.95
N SER A 76 52.79 -44.07 39.62
CA SER A 76 52.29 -44.89 40.73
C SER A 76 52.08 -44.05 42.00
N ALA A 77 51.30 -44.55 42.95
CA ALA A 77 51.09 -43.89 44.24
C ALA A 77 52.41 -43.59 44.99
N GLU A 78 53.37 -44.51 44.95
CA GLU A 78 54.70 -44.33 45.55
C GLU A 78 55.46 -43.15 44.93
N ALA A 79 55.33 -42.96 43.62
CA ALA A 79 55.98 -41.88 42.89
C ALA A 79 55.39 -40.49 43.19
N LEU A 80 54.22 -40.40 43.82
CA LEU A 80 53.58 -39.11 44.15
C LEU A 80 54.25 -38.39 45.33
N THR A 81 54.89 -39.14 46.22
CA THR A 81 55.54 -38.60 47.44
C THR A 81 57.06 -38.57 47.34
N GLY A 82 57.64 -39.22 46.32
CA GLY A 82 59.08 -39.33 46.10
C GLY A 82 59.63 -38.46 44.95
N ASP A 83 60.87 -38.77 44.58
CA ASP A 83 61.54 -38.29 43.37
C ASP A 83 61.35 -39.32 42.25
N VAL A 84 60.74 -38.91 41.13
CA VAL A 84 60.49 -39.79 39.98
C VAL A 84 60.98 -39.17 38.68
N VAL A 85 61.74 -39.96 37.91
CA VAL A 85 62.14 -39.60 36.54
C VAL A 85 61.18 -40.23 35.55
N VAL A 86 60.60 -39.40 34.68
CA VAL A 86 59.76 -39.84 33.57
C VAL A 86 60.48 -39.70 32.23
N ASN A 87 60.15 -40.62 31.32
CA ASN A 87 60.70 -40.63 29.96
C ASN A 87 59.72 -39.97 28.98
N GLY A 88 60.26 -39.28 27.98
CA GLY A 88 59.49 -38.77 26.85
C GLY A 88 59.04 -39.89 25.91
N SER A 89 58.26 -39.55 24.88
CA SER A 89 57.76 -40.50 23.87
C SER A 89 58.84 -41.24 23.08
N ASN A 90 60.08 -40.76 23.11
CA ASN A 90 61.26 -41.39 22.50
C ASN A 90 62.03 -42.31 23.46
N GLY A 91 61.50 -42.58 24.66
CA GLY A 91 62.11 -43.43 25.68
C GLY A 91 63.27 -42.79 26.45
N ARG A 92 63.60 -41.52 26.20
CA ARG A 92 64.68 -40.81 26.90
C ARG A 92 64.15 -40.10 28.15
N PRO A 93 64.96 -39.93 29.22
CA PRO A 93 64.59 -39.09 30.35
C PRO A 93 64.16 -37.71 29.89
N ALA A 94 63.04 -37.22 30.41
CA ALA A 94 62.45 -35.95 30.02
C ALA A 94 62.28 -35.00 31.21
N TYR A 95 61.72 -35.50 32.31
CA TYR A 95 61.50 -34.71 33.52
C TYR A 95 61.81 -35.53 34.76
N ARG A 96 62.30 -34.86 35.79
CA ARG A 96 62.31 -35.34 37.16
C ARG A 96 61.28 -34.55 37.96
N PHE A 97 60.38 -35.26 38.62
CA PHE A 97 59.34 -34.70 39.47
C PHE A 97 59.68 -34.92 40.94
N ILE A 98 59.54 -33.89 41.75
CA ILE A 98 59.76 -33.96 43.20
C ILE A 98 58.51 -33.42 43.90
N GLY A 99 57.94 -34.21 44.80
CA GLY A 99 56.80 -33.80 45.63
C GLY A 99 55.53 -33.53 44.81
N ILE A 100 55.21 -34.39 43.85
CA ILE A 100 54.10 -34.18 42.91
C ILE A 100 52.72 -34.10 43.59
N GLY A 101 52.54 -34.79 44.71
CA GLY A 101 51.32 -34.74 45.52
C GLY A 101 51.22 -33.51 46.43
N THR A 102 52.16 -32.57 46.36
CA THR A 102 52.15 -31.35 47.20
C THR A 102 51.54 -30.16 46.45
N GLN A 103 51.26 -29.06 47.17
CA GLN A 103 50.76 -27.82 46.58
C GLN A 103 51.84 -27.03 45.79
N ALA A 104 53.10 -27.47 45.85
CA ALA A 104 54.22 -26.81 45.17
C ALA A 104 55.18 -27.85 44.55
N PRO A 105 54.72 -28.61 43.55
CA PRO A 105 55.54 -29.63 42.92
C PRO A 105 56.71 -29.00 42.17
N GLN A 106 57.87 -29.65 42.21
CA GLN A 106 59.05 -29.24 41.44
C GLN A 106 59.20 -30.11 40.20
N VAL A 107 59.45 -29.45 39.07
CA VAL A 107 59.70 -30.10 37.79
C VAL A 107 61.09 -29.71 37.31
N ILE A 108 61.95 -30.70 37.09
CA ILE A 108 63.31 -30.50 36.59
C ILE A 108 63.41 -31.15 35.20
N PRO A 109 63.42 -30.36 34.12
CA PRO A 109 63.70 -30.84 32.76
C PRO A 109 65.07 -31.51 32.67
N LEU A 110 65.14 -32.66 32.01
CA LEU A 110 66.35 -33.48 31.88
C LEU A 110 66.87 -33.51 30.45
N ASP A 111 68.20 -33.56 30.32
CA ASP A 111 68.88 -33.75 29.05
C ASP A 111 68.84 -35.23 28.61
N ARG A 112 69.48 -35.54 27.48
CA ARG A 112 69.49 -36.91 26.94
C ARG A 112 70.20 -37.94 27.83
N LYS A 113 71.03 -37.48 28.78
CA LYS A 113 71.77 -38.31 29.73
C LYS A 113 71.03 -38.45 31.07
N GLY A 114 69.92 -37.74 31.25
CA GLY A 114 69.17 -37.71 32.51
C GLY A 114 69.68 -36.67 33.52
N GLU A 115 70.54 -35.75 33.08
CA GLU A 115 71.04 -34.65 33.91
C GLU A 115 70.13 -33.41 33.78
N PRO A 116 69.96 -32.60 34.84
CA PRO A 116 69.20 -31.36 34.76
C PRO A 116 69.70 -30.44 33.65
N ILE A 117 68.78 -29.95 32.80
CA ILE A 117 69.13 -28.97 31.77
C ILE A 117 69.49 -27.65 32.45
N LYS A 118 70.71 -27.15 32.18
CA LYS A 118 71.17 -25.87 32.70
C LYS A 118 70.22 -24.74 32.30
N ASP A 119 69.91 -23.87 33.25
CA ASP A 119 69.06 -22.69 33.09
C ASP A 119 67.61 -23.01 32.67
N CYS A 120 67.16 -24.26 32.85
CA CYS A 120 65.82 -24.74 32.49
C CYS A 120 65.12 -25.27 33.74
N SER A 121 64.41 -24.38 34.43
CA SER A 121 63.73 -24.69 35.70
C SER A 121 62.37 -23.99 35.75
N PRO A 122 61.29 -24.63 35.27
CA PRO A 122 59.96 -24.07 35.35
C PRO A 122 59.54 -23.92 36.82
N VAL A 123 59.10 -22.72 37.20
CA VAL A 123 58.47 -22.49 38.51
C VAL A 123 56.97 -22.69 38.34
N LEU A 124 56.45 -23.75 38.96
CA LEU A 124 55.03 -24.07 38.91
C LEU A 124 54.25 -23.22 39.91
N THR A 125 53.29 -22.45 39.40
CA THR A 125 52.33 -21.68 40.20
C THR A 125 50.96 -22.33 40.09
N ALA A 126 50.29 -22.54 41.22
CA ALA A 126 48.93 -23.06 41.24
C ALA A 126 47.97 -22.10 40.54
N VAL A 127 47.08 -22.63 39.69
CA VAL A 127 46.10 -21.86 38.93
C VAL A 127 44.71 -22.48 39.06
N PRO A 128 43.63 -21.71 38.84
CA PRO A 128 42.28 -22.26 38.79
C PRO A 128 42.14 -23.33 37.69
N THR A 129 41.11 -24.14 37.80
CA THR A 129 40.84 -25.21 36.84
C THR A 129 40.64 -24.65 35.42
N PRO A 130 40.91 -25.43 34.36
CA PRO A 130 40.62 -25.02 32.98
C PRO A 130 39.16 -24.58 32.81
N VAL A 131 38.20 -25.31 33.39
CA VAL A 131 36.78 -24.98 33.32
C VAL A 131 36.50 -23.60 33.92
N GLU A 132 37.06 -23.28 35.09
CA GLU A 132 36.91 -21.96 35.72
C GLU A 132 37.56 -20.84 34.90
N ARG A 133 38.77 -21.07 34.36
CA ARG A 133 39.47 -20.07 33.53
C ARG A 133 38.72 -19.78 32.24
N TYR A 134 38.23 -20.82 31.55
CA TYR A 134 37.39 -20.66 30.38
C TYR A 134 36.05 -19.99 30.73
N GLY A 135 35.42 -20.39 31.83
CA GLY A 135 34.18 -19.77 32.33
C GLY A 135 34.36 -18.28 32.61
N PHE A 136 35.46 -17.88 33.26
CA PHE A 136 35.80 -16.49 33.51
C PHE A 136 35.94 -15.67 32.22
N VAL A 137 36.72 -16.18 31.24
CA VAL A 137 36.90 -15.48 29.96
C VAL A 137 35.59 -15.40 29.17
N LEU A 138 34.79 -16.47 29.15
CA LEU A 138 33.48 -16.47 28.49
C LEU A 138 32.51 -15.48 29.16
N SER A 139 32.57 -15.34 30.49
CA SER A 139 31.82 -14.34 31.24
C SER A 139 32.26 -12.92 30.88
N HIS A 140 33.57 -12.65 30.83
CA HIS A 140 34.11 -11.35 30.43
C HIS A 140 33.71 -10.98 28.99
N LEU A 141 33.78 -11.95 28.07
CA LEU A 141 33.31 -11.79 26.69
C LEU A 141 31.78 -11.71 26.56
N SER A 142 31.04 -11.87 27.66
CA SER A 142 29.58 -11.74 27.71
C SER A 142 29.11 -10.43 28.33
N ILE A 143 30.01 -9.49 28.69
CA ILE A 143 29.63 -8.14 29.13
C ILE A 143 28.73 -7.48 28.08
N ASP A 144 27.60 -6.92 28.53
CA ASP A 144 26.56 -6.35 27.65
C ASP A 144 27.00 -5.03 27.01
N ALA A 145 27.64 -4.14 27.79
CA ALA A 145 28.14 -2.84 27.33
C ALA A 145 29.66 -2.71 27.60
N PRO A 146 30.53 -3.35 26.78
CA PRO A 146 31.97 -3.34 27.01
C PRO A 146 32.58 -1.95 26.93
N THR A 147 33.49 -1.64 27.85
CA THR A 147 34.32 -0.44 27.85
C THR A 147 35.64 -0.64 27.11
N PRO A 148 36.38 0.43 26.75
CA PRO A 148 37.72 0.30 26.20
C PRO A 148 38.68 -0.50 27.10
N ALA A 149 38.58 -0.35 28.43
CA ALA A 149 39.36 -1.14 29.38
C ALA A 149 39.02 -2.64 29.32
N ASP A 150 37.74 -3.00 29.16
CA ASP A 150 37.33 -4.39 28.99
C ASP A 150 37.95 -5.00 27.72
N ALA A 151 37.96 -4.24 26.63
CA ALA A 151 38.54 -4.65 25.35
C ALA A 151 40.08 -4.72 25.39
N ALA A 152 40.72 -3.88 26.20
CA ALA A 152 42.16 -3.90 26.46
C ALA A 152 42.60 -5.21 27.11
N ALA A 153 41.80 -5.72 28.05
CA ALA A 153 42.09 -6.92 28.83
C ALA A 153 41.91 -8.24 28.06
N VAL A 154 41.02 -8.29 27.06
CA VAL A 154 40.69 -9.52 26.29
C VAL A 154 41.92 -10.30 25.77
N PRO A 155 42.93 -9.69 25.13
CA PRO A 155 44.11 -10.40 24.63
C PRO A 155 44.89 -11.10 25.74
N ASP A 156 45.07 -10.43 26.88
CA ASP A 156 45.81 -11.00 28.00
C ASP A 156 45.03 -12.17 28.59
N LEU A 157 43.72 -12.00 28.76
CA LEU A 157 42.80 -13.07 29.17
C LEU A 157 42.83 -14.28 28.23
N LEU A 158 42.79 -14.06 26.91
CA LEU A 158 42.87 -15.11 25.91
C LEU A 158 44.24 -15.79 25.86
N SER A 159 45.32 -15.02 26.02
CA SER A 159 46.70 -15.55 26.04
C SER A 159 46.95 -16.45 27.25
N ALA A 160 46.23 -16.17 28.34
CA ALA A 160 46.26 -16.88 29.60
C ALA A 160 45.28 -18.06 29.64
N LEU A 161 44.65 -18.49 28.54
CA LEU A 161 43.84 -19.71 28.53
C LEU A 161 44.73 -20.95 28.29
N PRO A 162 44.53 -22.06 29.03
CA PRO A 162 45.18 -23.32 28.71
C PRO A 162 44.59 -23.88 27.40
N PRO A 163 45.25 -24.84 26.74
CA PRO A 163 44.65 -25.53 25.59
C PRO A 163 43.32 -26.22 25.93
N THR A 164 42.37 -26.24 24.99
CA THR A 164 41.07 -26.90 25.20
C THR A 164 41.18 -28.40 25.50
N ALA A 165 42.32 -29.03 25.21
CA ALA A 165 42.59 -30.43 25.54
C ALA A 165 42.61 -30.71 27.06
N PHE A 166 42.78 -29.68 27.90
CA PHE A 166 42.66 -29.79 29.36
C PHE A 166 41.21 -29.73 29.87
N LEU A 167 40.24 -29.45 29.01
CA LEU A 167 38.82 -29.52 29.36
C LEU A 167 38.32 -30.97 29.23
N PRO A 168 37.24 -31.34 29.94
CA PRO A 168 36.55 -32.60 29.74
C PRO A 168 36.25 -32.84 28.25
N THR A 169 36.47 -34.08 27.76
CA THR A 169 36.39 -34.42 26.33
C THR A 169 35.10 -33.95 25.66
N LEU A 170 33.96 -34.06 26.35
CA LEU A 170 32.64 -33.65 25.84
C LEU A 170 32.49 -32.11 25.73
N GLU A 171 33.31 -31.33 26.46
CA GLU A 171 33.23 -29.87 26.51
C GLU A 171 34.23 -29.18 25.57
N GLN A 172 35.24 -29.87 25.07
CA GLN A 172 36.34 -29.25 24.30
C GLN A 172 35.83 -28.55 23.03
N ALA A 173 34.99 -29.23 22.25
CA ALA A 173 34.44 -28.69 21.01
C ALA A 173 33.45 -27.55 21.26
N ALA A 174 32.55 -27.73 22.24
CA ALA A 174 31.54 -26.74 22.60
C ALA A 174 32.19 -25.45 23.14
N THR A 175 33.19 -25.57 24.02
CA THR A 175 33.90 -24.43 24.61
C THR A 175 34.74 -23.68 23.57
N SER A 176 35.42 -24.40 22.67
CA SER A 176 36.17 -23.78 21.57
C SER A 176 35.26 -22.98 20.62
N ALA A 177 34.08 -23.53 20.31
CA ALA A 177 33.06 -22.84 19.52
C ALA A 177 32.53 -21.61 20.27
N ALA A 178 32.14 -21.77 21.54
CA ALA A 178 31.62 -20.71 22.38
C ALA A 178 32.63 -19.55 22.53
N LEU A 179 33.92 -19.83 22.70
CA LEU A 179 34.95 -18.80 22.82
C LEU A 179 35.04 -17.95 21.54
N LYS A 180 35.08 -18.59 20.36
CA LYS A 180 35.13 -17.89 19.07
C LYS A 180 33.87 -17.07 18.82
N GLU A 181 32.71 -17.62 19.15
CA GLU A 181 31.42 -16.94 19.02
C GLU A 181 31.34 -15.73 19.95
N LYS A 182 31.62 -15.91 21.24
CA LYS A 182 31.58 -14.86 22.26
C LYS A 182 32.60 -13.76 21.98
N GLN A 183 33.79 -14.08 21.48
CA GLN A 183 34.76 -13.08 21.07
C GLN A 183 34.23 -12.21 19.93
N ARG A 184 33.65 -12.81 18.88
CA ARG A 184 33.04 -12.05 17.78
C ARG A 184 31.87 -11.20 18.25
N ALA A 185 31.05 -11.73 19.15
CA ALA A 185 29.90 -11.02 19.72
C ALA A 185 30.35 -9.85 20.60
N PHE A 186 31.40 -10.05 21.41
CA PHE A 186 32.02 -9.00 22.22
C PHE A 186 32.56 -7.87 21.34
N ASP A 187 33.36 -8.19 20.31
CA ASP A 187 33.91 -7.19 19.39
C ASP A 187 32.79 -6.34 18.75
N LYS A 188 31.69 -6.99 18.33
CA LYS A 188 30.53 -6.30 17.79
C LYS A 188 29.88 -5.36 18.82
N ARG A 189 29.60 -5.85 20.04
CA ARG A 189 28.99 -5.04 21.11
C ARG A 189 29.88 -3.88 21.53
N PHE A 190 31.19 -4.09 21.61
CA PHE A 190 32.15 -3.03 21.92
C PHE A 190 32.14 -1.92 20.86
N LEU A 191 32.11 -2.28 19.57
CA LEU A 191 31.99 -1.31 18.48
C LEU A 191 30.69 -0.51 18.54
N GLU A 192 29.56 -1.19 18.79
CA GLU A 192 28.24 -0.54 18.90
C GLU A 192 28.16 0.38 20.12
N THR A 193 28.58 -0.11 21.29
CA THR A 193 28.61 0.65 22.55
C THR A 193 29.50 1.88 22.44
N SER A 194 30.70 1.74 21.86
CA SER A 194 31.63 2.87 21.68
C SER A 194 31.04 3.95 20.77
N LYS A 195 30.36 3.56 19.68
CA LYS A 195 29.68 4.51 18.78
C LYS A 195 28.50 5.20 19.45
N GLN A 196 27.71 4.47 20.24
CA GLN A 196 26.60 5.04 20.99
C GLN A 196 27.09 6.05 22.03
N ARG A 197 28.11 5.70 22.82
CA ARG A 197 28.75 6.60 23.78
C ARG A 197 29.31 7.85 23.09
N ALA A 198 29.97 7.69 21.94
CA ALA A 198 30.45 8.81 21.14
C ALA A 198 29.33 9.74 20.65
N GLY A 199 28.09 9.27 20.50
CA GLY A 199 26.93 10.09 20.14
C GLY A 199 26.29 10.82 21.33
N THR A 200 26.64 10.46 22.56
CA THR A 200 26.13 11.09 23.79
C THR A 200 27.00 12.29 24.14
N VAL A 201 26.49 13.51 24.01
CA VAL A 201 27.28 14.76 24.14
C VAL A 201 27.93 14.88 25.53
N GLU A 202 27.28 14.36 26.57
CA GLU A 202 27.71 14.42 27.96
C GLU A 202 28.85 13.45 28.30
N ASP A 203 29.12 12.45 27.47
CA ASP A 203 30.21 11.48 27.70
C ASP A 203 31.54 12.04 27.20
N ASP A 204 32.23 12.84 27.99
CA ASP A 204 33.51 13.46 27.62
C ASP A 204 34.68 12.46 27.56
N GLN A 205 34.56 11.30 28.21
CA GLN A 205 35.69 10.36 28.39
C GLN A 205 35.91 9.38 27.24
N ILE A 206 34.90 9.08 26.43
CA ILE A 206 34.99 8.00 25.42
C ILE A 206 36.12 8.19 24.40
N LEU A 207 36.36 9.43 23.94
CA LEU A 207 37.42 9.70 22.96
C LEU A 207 38.81 9.55 23.58
N ASP A 208 38.98 9.96 24.84
CA ASP A 208 40.24 9.81 25.57
C ASP A 208 40.55 8.34 25.82
N GLN A 209 39.55 7.55 26.23
CA GLN A 209 39.70 6.11 26.44
C GLN A 209 40.08 5.39 25.13
N LEU A 210 39.40 5.67 24.02
CA LEU A 210 39.73 5.10 22.71
C LEU A 210 41.10 5.56 22.19
N THR A 211 41.48 6.80 22.49
CA THR A 211 42.81 7.32 22.18
C THR A 211 43.87 6.59 22.97
N HIS A 212 43.69 6.43 24.28
CA HIS A 212 44.63 5.71 25.14
C HIS A 212 44.85 4.29 24.61
N GLU A 213 43.78 3.55 24.35
CA GLU A 213 43.84 2.20 23.76
C GLU A 213 44.52 2.17 22.39
N TRP A 214 44.28 3.20 21.57
CA TRP A 214 44.99 3.33 20.32
C TRP A 214 46.46 3.57 20.58
N LEU A 215 46.88 4.52 21.42
CA LEU A 215 48.27 4.92 21.65
C LEU A 215 49.12 3.88 22.41
N THR A 216 48.56 3.15 23.36
CA THR A 216 49.31 2.15 24.17
C THR A 216 49.31 0.77 23.52
N GLY A 217 48.33 0.48 22.65
CA GLY A 217 48.27 -0.77 21.90
C GLY A 217 49.43 -0.94 20.91
N SER A 218 49.68 -2.19 20.48
CA SER A 218 50.69 -2.51 19.47
C SER A 218 50.61 -1.59 18.25
N SER A 219 51.73 -1.01 17.84
CA SER A 219 51.82 -0.07 16.72
C SER A 219 51.70 -0.75 15.35
N LYS A 220 51.73 -2.09 15.29
CA LYS A 220 51.72 -2.86 14.04
C LYS A 220 50.54 -3.83 13.96
N GLY A 221 50.08 -4.04 12.72
CA GLY A 221 49.11 -5.08 12.39
C GLY A 221 47.65 -4.61 12.34
N GLN A 222 46.75 -5.58 12.16
CA GLN A 222 45.32 -5.32 11.91
C GLN A 222 44.62 -4.66 13.10
N ARG A 223 45.05 -4.95 14.34
CA ARG A 223 44.43 -4.40 15.56
C ARG A 223 44.66 -2.89 15.68
N ALA A 224 45.89 -2.41 15.45
CA ALA A 224 46.22 -0.99 15.47
C ALA A 224 45.34 -0.18 14.51
N ARG A 225 45.12 -0.71 13.30
CA ARG A 225 44.25 -0.11 12.28
C ARG A 225 42.78 -0.09 12.71
N ARG A 226 42.28 -1.20 13.26
CA ARG A 226 40.90 -1.28 13.77
C ARG A 226 40.64 -0.28 14.91
N ASN A 227 41.58 -0.14 15.86
CA ASN A 227 41.46 0.81 16.96
C ASN A 227 41.41 2.25 16.44
N LEU A 228 42.26 2.59 15.45
CA LEU A 228 42.22 3.89 14.81
C LEU A 228 40.91 4.12 14.04
N GLU A 229 40.43 3.14 13.27
CA GLU A 229 39.17 3.24 12.54
C GLU A 229 37.98 3.46 13.49
N LEU A 230 37.98 2.80 14.65
CA LEU A 230 36.99 3.03 15.69
C LEU A 230 37.11 4.44 16.29
N LEU A 231 38.32 4.90 16.62
CA LEU A 231 38.55 6.25 17.12
C LEU A 231 38.06 7.32 16.13
N LEU A 232 38.42 7.21 14.85
CA LEU A 232 37.99 8.13 13.81
C LEU A 232 36.46 8.10 13.61
N ALA A 233 35.84 6.92 13.69
CA ALA A 233 34.39 6.81 13.62
C ALA A 233 33.72 7.48 14.83
N ALA A 234 34.24 7.26 16.04
CA ALA A 234 33.76 7.90 17.25
C ALA A 234 33.93 9.42 17.21
N GLN A 235 35.07 9.93 16.74
CA GLN A 235 35.30 11.37 16.53
C GLN A 235 34.30 11.99 15.57
N ASN A 236 34.02 11.35 14.43
CA ASN A 236 33.01 11.83 13.48
C ASN A 236 31.60 11.83 14.07
N ILE A 237 31.24 10.79 14.82
CA ILE A 237 29.94 10.71 15.51
C ILE A 237 29.83 11.83 16.56
N ARG A 238 30.87 12.03 17.38
CA ARG A 238 30.91 13.10 18.40
C ARG A 238 30.85 14.48 17.76
N ALA A 239 31.61 14.73 16.71
CA ALA A 239 31.57 15.98 15.96
C ALA A 239 30.17 16.28 15.42
N THR A 240 29.49 15.25 14.88
CA THR A 240 28.11 15.36 14.39
C THR A 240 27.12 15.65 15.54
N ALA A 241 27.30 15.00 16.69
CA ALA A 241 26.45 15.22 17.86
C ALA A 241 26.63 16.65 18.42
N LEU A 242 27.88 17.12 18.60
CA LEU A 242 28.18 18.49 19.03
C LEU A 242 27.62 19.52 18.05
N PHE A 243 27.84 19.31 16.76
CA PHE A 243 27.31 20.18 15.71
C PHE A 243 25.78 20.27 15.76
N SER A 244 25.10 19.14 15.98
CA SER A 244 23.64 19.08 16.06
C SER A 244 23.10 19.72 17.35
N ALA A 245 23.88 19.69 18.43
CA ALA A 245 23.60 20.36 19.70
C ALA A 245 23.94 21.86 19.69
N GLY A 246 24.52 22.39 18.60
CA GLY A 246 24.95 23.78 18.49
C GLY A 246 26.23 24.11 19.29
N ALA A 247 26.99 23.10 19.70
CA ALA A 247 28.28 23.27 20.37
C ALA A 247 29.43 23.48 19.37
N ASP A 248 30.54 24.07 19.83
CA ASP A 248 31.73 24.27 19.00
C ASP A 248 32.46 22.93 18.80
N VAL A 249 32.44 22.42 17.58
CA VAL A 249 33.11 21.16 17.23
C VAL A 249 34.63 21.26 17.36
N THR A 250 35.19 22.47 17.28
CA THR A 250 36.64 22.68 17.37
C THR A 250 37.20 22.42 18.77
N ASP A 251 36.34 22.24 19.78
CA ASP A 251 36.71 21.80 21.12
C ASP A 251 37.22 20.34 21.15
N LEU A 252 36.95 19.55 20.11
CA LEU A 252 37.51 18.20 19.95
C LEU A 252 38.99 18.17 19.58
N ARG A 253 39.58 19.32 19.23
CA ARG A 253 40.98 19.38 18.80
C ARG A 253 41.90 19.05 19.97
N ILE A 254 42.97 18.32 19.68
CA ILE A 254 44.04 18.08 20.65
C ILE A 254 44.91 19.34 20.76
N THR A 255 45.03 19.86 21.97
CA THR A 255 45.84 21.04 22.29
C THR A 255 47.09 20.72 23.11
N GLU A 256 47.18 19.52 23.67
CA GLU A 256 48.33 19.09 24.47
C GLU A 256 49.50 18.64 23.58
N GLY A 257 50.67 19.28 23.73
CA GLY A 257 51.82 19.07 22.85
C GLY A 257 52.37 17.63 22.85
N ASP A 258 52.47 17.00 24.02
CA ASP A 258 53.02 15.64 24.15
C ASP A 258 52.08 14.58 23.55
N GLU A 259 50.78 14.72 23.79
CA GLU A 259 49.77 13.85 23.17
C GLU A 259 49.74 14.05 21.65
N PHE A 260 49.69 15.30 21.19
CA PHE A 260 49.71 15.63 19.77
C PHE A 260 50.92 15.02 19.06
N CYS A 261 52.14 15.21 19.60
CA CYS A 261 53.34 14.62 19.02
C CYS A 261 53.30 13.09 19.01
N SER A 262 52.77 12.45 20.07
CA SER A 262 52.59 11.00 20.13
C SER A 262 51.66 10.49 19.03
N ARG A 263 50.57 11.21 18.76
CA ARG A 263 49.62 10.87 17.69
C ARG A 263 50.25 11.09 16.31
N VAL A 264 50.95 12.20 16.07
CA VAL A 264 51.68 12.51 14.82
C VAL A 264 52.71 11.44 14.50
N GLU A 265 53.48 10.99 15.49
CA GLU A 265 54.46 9.91 15.30
C GLU A 265 53.77 8.58 14.95
N ARG A 266 52.67 8.26 15.64
CA ARG A 266 51.93 7.02 15.40
C ARG A 266 51.28 7.01 14.02
N THR A 267 50.75 8.14 13.55
CA THR A 267 50.11 8.23 12.23
C THR A 267 51.08 8.30 11.06
N ALA A 268 52.35 8.61 11.31
CA ALA A 268 53.39 8.58 10.28
C ALA A 268 53.61 7.19 9.65
N GLN A 269 53.05 6.11 10.21
CA GLN A 269 53.31 4.72 9.80
C GLN A 269 52.39 4.19 8.69
N GLY A 270 52.35 4.86 7.53
CA GLY A 270 51.74 4.32 6.30
C GLY A 270 50.21 4.26 6.31
N LEU A 271 49.57 5.15 7.05
CA LEU A 271 48.12 5.37 7.02
C LEU A 271 47.69 6.16 5.79
N ASP A 272 46.40 6.10 5.47
CA ASP A 272 45.81 7.05 4.54
C ASP A 272 45.95 8.48 5.08
N TRP A 273 46.13 9.45 4.18
CA TRP A 273 46.43 10.83 4.56
C TRP A 273 45.34 11.45 5.45
N ARG A 274 44.06 11.11 5.23
CA ARG A 274 42.95 11.61 6.05
C ARG A 274 43.03 11.04 7.45
N GLN A 275 43.21 9.71 7.56
CA GLN A 275 43.37 9.04 8.85
C GLN A 275 44.56 9.61 9.62
N ALA A 276 45.64 9.98 8.91
CA ALA A 276 46.79 10.59 9.53
C ALA A 276 46.49 11.98 10.09
N LEU A 277 45.80 12.85 9.34
CA LEU A 277 45.48 14.20 9.80
C LEU A 277 44.40 14.20 10.91
N GLU A 278 43.29 13.49 10.73
CA GLU A 278 42.19 13.43 11.70
C GLU A 278 42.64 12.70 12.99
N GLY A 279 43.38 11.59 12.85
CA GLY A 279 43.87 10.83 14.00
C GLY A 279 44.89 11.60 14.84
N SER A 280 45.69 12.47 14.20
CA SER A 280 46.68 13.30 14.91
C SER A 280 46.04 14.48 15.64
N THR A 281 45.06 15.12 15.03
CA THR A 281 44.46 16.37 15.53
C THR A 281 43.23 16.18 16.39
N GLY A 282 42.58 15.02 16.35
CA GLY A 282 41.31 14.79 17.03
C GLY A 282 40.08 15.33 16.30
N LEU A 283 40.28 16.13 15.26
CA LEU A 283 39.22 16.91 14.60
C LEU A 283 38.99 16.44 13.16
N PRO A 284 37.75 16.09 12.75
CA PRO A 284 37.45 15.77 11.36
C PRO A 284 37.77 16.92 10.40
N LEU A 285 38.32 16.60 9.22
CA LEU A 285 38.85 17.61 8.28
C LEU A 285 37.83 18.67 7.83
N MET A 286 36.54 18.29 7.79
CA MET A 286 35.47 19.20 7.37
C MET A 286 35.21 20.36 8.33
N HIS A 287 35.76 20.31 9.55
CA HIS A 287 35.67 21.40 10.53
C HIS A 287 36.94 22.26 10.58
N TRP A 288 37.93 22.01 9.71
CA TRP A 288 39.18 22.76 9.72
C TRP A 288 39.03 24.11 9.02
N THR A 289 39.65 25.13 9.59
CA THR A 289 39.84 26.45 8.97
C THR A 289 41.32 26.65 8.62
N PRO A 290 41.68 27.62 7.76
CA PRO A 290 43.09 27.96 7.50
C PRO A 290 43.88 28.24 8.77
N GLU A 291 43.27 28.91 9.75
CA GLU A 291 43.89 29.29 11.02
C GLU A 291 44.16 28.04 11.88
N LEU A 292 43.20 27.11 11.95
CA LEU A 292 43.39 25.83 12.64
C LEU A 292 44.47 24.98 11.98
N ALA A 293 44.46 24.90 10.65
CA ALA A 293 45.47 24.16 9.90
C ALA A 293 46.89 24.73 10.15
N GLN A 294 47.02 26.06 10.17
CA GLN A 294 48.30 26.70 10.52
C GLN A 294 48.70 26.40 11.96
N SER A 295 47.77 26.45 12.91
CA SER A 295 48.04 26.07 14.30
C SER A 295 48.54 24.62 14.42
N PHE A 296 47.97 23.68 13.67
CA PHE A 296 48.46 22.30 13.65
C PHE A 296 49.84 22.16 13.01
N LEU A 297 50.18 22.97 12.00
CA LEU A 297 51.54 23.02 11.44
C LEU A 297 52.55 23.51 12.47
N ASP A 298 52.20 24.55 13.21
CA ASP A 298 53.06 25.15 14.25
C ASP A 298 53.27 24.17 15.42
N GLN A 299 52.21 23.47 15.84
CA GLN A 299 52.27 22.42 16.86
C GLN A 299 53.05 21.18 16.40
N ALA A 300 53.01 20.85 15.11
CA ALA A 300 53.72 19.70 14.57
C ALA A 300 55.22 19.95 14.40
N ALA A 301 55.64 21.20 14.21
CA ALA A 301 57.05 21.56 13.97
C ALA A 301 58.07 20.97 14.98
N PRO A 302 57.83 20.97 16.30
CA PRO A 302 58.75 20.35 17.27
C PRO A 302 58.68 18.82 17.34
N CYS A 303 57.65 18.18 16.76
CA CYS A 303 57.46 16.74 16.87
C CYS A 303 58.45 15.96 15.98
N PRO A 304 58.92 14.76 16.37
CA PRO A 304 59.86 13.95 15.58
C PRO A 304 59.38 13.66 14.15
N SER A 305 58.07 13.46 13.96
CA SER A 305 57.44 13.23 12.65
C SER A 305 56.75 14.47 12.07
N GLY A 306 57.03 15.66 12.60
CA GLY A 306 56.42 16.94 12.23
C GLY A 306 56.52 17.26 10.74
N ALA A 307 57.72 17.16 10.17
CA ALA A 307 57.95 17.44 8.75
C ALA A 307 57.09 16.59 7.81
N LYS A 308 56.81 15.33 8.18
CA LYS A 308 55.94 14.45 7.40
C LYS A 308 54.48 14.87 7.51
N PHE A 309 54.01 15.23 8.71
CA PHE A 309 52.67 15.77 8.92
C PHE A 309 52.47 17.06 8.10
N SER A 310 53.41 18.00 8.20
CA SER A 310 53.38 19.26 7.43
C SER A 310 53.35 19.00 5.93
N SER A 311 54.15 18.05 5.42
CA SER A 311 54.14 17.67 4.01
C SER A 311 52.80 17.09 3.56
N ILE A 312 52.18 16.22 4.37
CA ILE A 312 50.86 15.65 4.08
C ILE A 312 49.80 16.75 4.05
N LEU A 313 49.76 17.59 5.09
CA LEU A 313 48.78 18.66 5.21
C LEU A 313 48.91 19.65 4.05
N SER A 314 50.11 20.19 3.77
CA SER A 314 50.30 21.15 2.68
C SER A 314 49.91 20.59 1.31
N LYS A 315 50.16 19.30 1.06
CA LYS A 315 49.79 18.65 -0.20
C LYS A 315 48.28 18.38 -0.31
N ARG A 316 47.61 18.11 0.82
CA ARG A 316 46.20 17.69 0.88
C ARG A 316 45.24 18.78 1.35
N TRP A 317 45.77 19.99 1.54
CA TRP A 317 45.00 21.14 2.01
C TRP A 317 43.81 21.47 1.09
N PRO A 318 43.94 21.46 -0.26
CA PRO A 318 42.80 21.71 -1.13
C PRO A 318 41.66 20.69 -0.93
N GLU A 319 41.97 19.42 -0.71
CA GLU A 319 40.96 18.39 -0.42
C GLU A 319 40.29 18.59 0.95
N ALA A 320 41.03 19.07 1.96
CA ALA A 320 40.45 19.42 3.26
C ALA A 320 39.52 20.64 3.15
N GLN A 321 39.93 21.69 2.43
CA GLN A 321 39.10 22.87 2.15
C GLN A 321 37.80 22.49 1.46
N LYS A 322 37.86 21.63 0.43
CA LYS A 322 36.68 21.14 -0.27
C LYS A 322 35.70 20.43 0.67
N ARG A 323 36.17 19.65 1.64
CA ARG A 323 35.30 18.99 2.62
C ARG A 323 34.62 19.99 3.55
N ALA A 324 35.32 21.05 3.95
CA ALA A 324 34.74 22.13 4.75
C ALA A 324 33.71 22.93 3.96
N GLU A 325 33.93 23.16 2.67
CA GLU A 325 32.95 23.76 1.76
C GLU A 325 31.72 22.88 1.57
N ASP A 326 31.90 21.58 1.33
CA ASP A 326 30.80 20.61 1.22
C ASP A 326 29.95 20.58 2.50
N LEU A 327 30.56 20.69 3.69
CA LEU A 327 29.82 20.83 4.95
C LEU A 327 29.00 22.12 4.98
N LYS A 328 29.60 23.27 4.63
CA LYS A 328 28.88 24.55 4.61
C LYS A 328 27.68 24.51 3.67
N GLU A 329 27.80 23.88 2.50
CA GLU A 329 26.69 23.68 1.59
C GLU A 329 25.58 22.81 2.19
N LEU A 330 25.92 21.69 2.85
CA LEU A 330 24.92 20.85 3.51
C LEU A 330 24.21 21.58 4.65
N VAL A 331 24.92 22.41 5.40
CA VAL A 331 24.33 23.23 6.47
C VAL A 331 23.41 24.30 5.89
N ALA A 332 23.85 25.00 4.85
CA ALA A 332 23.01 25.98 4.16
C ALA A 332 21.74 25.33 3.58
N GLU A 333 21.85 24.11 3.04
CA GLU A 333 20.69 23.36 2.55
C GLU A 333 19.76 22.93 3.69
N ARG A 334 20.31 22.47 4.83
CA ARG A 334 19.51 22.17 6.03
C ARG A 334 18.69 23.38 6.46
N ASP A 335 19.35 24.54 6.57
CA ASP A 335 18.72 25.77 7.05
C ASP A 335 17.68 26.29 6.05
N ARG A 336 17.97 26.18 4.74
CA ARG A 336 17.02 26.49 3.66
C ARG A 336 15.78 25.59 3.72
N LEU A 337 15.96 24.28 3.93
CA LEU A 337 14.86 23.33 4.07
C LEU A 337 14.04 23.58 5.35
N ALA A 338 14.71 23.93 6.46
CA ALA A 338 14.03 24.27 7.71
C ALA A 338 13.16 25.53 7.56
N ALA A 339 13.66 26.53 6.83
CA ALA A 339 12.96 27.78 6.53
C ALA A 339 11.92 27.66 5.40
N LEU A 340 11.78 26.48 4.78
CA LEU A 340 10.86 26.28 3.67
C LEU A 340 9.41 26.38 4.14
N ASP A 341 8.67 27.34 3.56
CA ASP A 341 7.23 27.44 3.75
C ASP A 341 6.50 26.36 2.93
N ILE A 342 5.52 25.72 3.57
CA ILE A 342 4.84 24.56 3.01
C ILE A 342 3.64 25.03 2.19
N SER A 343 3.80 24.99 0.88
CA SER A 343 2.73 25.16 -0.11
C SER A 343 2.92 24.18 -1.25
N LEU A 344 1.86 23.91 -2.02
CA LEU A 344 1.95 22.97 -3.15
C LEU A 344 3.03 23.39 -4.15
N SER A 345 3.12 24.69 -4.45
CA SER A 345 4.13 25.22 -5.37
C SER A 345 5.55 25.08 -4.80
N SER A 346 5.73 25.43 -3.52
CA SER A 346 7.01 25.32 -2.83
C SER A 346 7.52 23.88 -2.79
N VAL A 347 6.67 22.94 -2.36
CA VAL A 347 7.02 21.51 -2.28
C VAL A 347 7.31 20.94 -3.67
N ALA A 348 6.52 21.28 -4.69
CA ALA A 348 6.77 20.85 -6.06
C ALA A 348 8.10 21.40 -6.61
N GLN A 349 8.41 22.68 -6.41
CA GLN A 349 9.67 23.29 -6.84
C GLN A 349 10.88 22.68 -6.13
N ASN A 350 10.70 22.18 -4.91
CA ASN A 350 11.72 21.50 -4.11
C ASN A 350 11.70 19.98 -4.31
N ASN A 351 11.31 19.52 -5.50
CA ASN A 351 11.31 18.11 -5.90
C ASN A 351 10.64 17.20 -4.85
N TRP A 352 9.52 17.65 -4.30
CA TRP A 352 8.73 16.91 -3.31
C TRP A 352 9.53 16.49 -2.06
N LEU A 353 10.45 17.35 -1.62
CA LEU A 353 11.29 17.14 -0.44
C LEU A 353 12.14 15.84 -0.54
N GLU A 354 12.55 15.52 -1.77
CA GLU A 354 13.54 14.50 -2.05
C GLU A 354 14.92 15.16 -2.24
N LEU A 355 15.91 14.64 -1.52
CA LEU A 355 17.26 15.15 -1.60
C LEU A 355 17.87 14.91 -2.99
N GLN A 356 18.49 15.94 -3.56
CA GLN A 356 19.19 15.81 -4.83
C GLN A 356 20.33 14.78 -4.73
N PRO A 357 20.59 13.97 -5.79
CA PRO A 357 21.64 12.95 -5.76
C PRO A 357 23.02 13.49 -5.36
N ASP A 358 23.35 14.71 -5.79
CA ASP A 358 24.65 15.33 -5.52
C ASP A 358 24.82 15.65 -4.04
N LEU A 359 23.80 16.26 -3.40
CA LEU A 359 23.78 16.51 -1.96
C LEU A 359 23.82 15.21 -1.15
N LYS A 360 23.08 14.18 -1.60
CA LYS A 360 23.12 12.84 -0.98
C LYS A 360 24.52 12.23 -1.04
N ASN A 361 25.21 12.38 -2.16
CA ASN A 361 26.58 11.89 -2.35
C ASN A 361 27.57 12.69 -1.49
N LYS A 362 27.44 14.01 -1.40
CA LYS A 362 28.23 14.87 -0.50
C LYS A 362 28.05 14.47 0.96
N ALA A 363 26.80 14.36 1.42
CA ALA A 363 26.47 13.91 2.77
C ALA A 363 27.07 12.53 3.07
N ARG A 364 26.97 11.57 2.14
CA ARG A 364 27.59 10.25 2.30
C ARG A 364 29.12 10.33 2.36
N ALA A 365 29.76 11.13 1.50
CA ALA A 365 31.22 11.29 1.47
C ALA A 365 31.79 11.93 2.75
N LEU A 366 30.99 12.72 3.45
CA LEU A 366 31.31 13.30 4.75
C LEU A 366 30.87 12.43 5.94
N GLY A 367 30.13 11.34 5.72
CA GLY A 367 29.54 10.55 6.82
C GLY A 367 28.34 11.21 7.49
N LEU A 368 27.79 12.27 6.89
CA LEU A 368 26.67 13.08 7.36
C LEU A 368 25.34 12.73 6.69
N GLY A 369 25.15 11.47 6.30
CA GLY A 369 23.92 11.03 5.62
C GLY A 369 22.64 11.34 6.40
N GLN A 370 22.74 11.50 7.72
CA GLN A 370 21.61 11.79 8.61
C GLN A 370 21.40 13.29 8.88
N LEU A 371 22.24 14.19 8.39
CA LEU A 371 22.15 15.62 8.72
C LEU A 371 20.87 16.27 8.16
N LEU A 372 20.45 15.88 6.95
CA LEU A 372 19.31 16.48 6.25
C LEU A 372 18.00 15.70 6.45
N GLU A 373 18.05 14.43 6.84
CA GLU A 373 16.85 13.59 6.93
C GLU A 373 15.84 14.08 7.98
N PRO A 374 16.23 14.52 9.20
CA PRO A 374 15.28 15.00 10.19
C PRO A 374 14.46 16.21 9.71
N VAL A 375 15.11 17.19 9.08
CA VAL A 375 14.41 18.38 8.57
C VAL A 375 13.52 18.04 7.37
N LEU A 376 13.97 17.14 6.47
CA LEU A 376 13.15 16.67 5.36
C LEU A 376 11.91 15.93 5.88
N GLU A 377 12.07 15.04 6.85
CA GLU A 377 10.96 14.29 7.41
C GLU A 377 9.97 15.20 8.12
N GLN A 378 10.45 16.15 8.93
CA GLN A 378 9.60 17.18 9.52
C GLN A 378 8.78 17.91 8.46
N LYS A 379 9.42 18.39 7.38
CA LYS A 379 8.75 19.11 6.30
C LYS A 379 7.76 18.24 5.51
N ARG A 380 8.04 16.94 5.35
CA ARG A 380 7.09 15.98 4.77
C ARG A 380 5.85 15.83 5.63
N GLN A 381 6.00 15.72 6.95
CA GLN A 381 4.88 15.63 7.87
C GLN A 381 4.04 16.92 7.87
N GLU A 382 4.70 18.10 7.86
CA GLU A 382 4.02 19.39 7.70
C GLU A 382 3.23 19.45 6.37
N ALA A 383 3.82 18.99 5.27
CA ALA A 383 3.16 18.92 3.95
C ALA A 383 1.97 17.96 3.91
N ILE A 384 2.09 16.78 4.54
CA ILE A 384 1.01 15.79 4.64
C ILE A 384 -0.16 16.35 5.46
N ALA A 385 0.12 17.13 6.51
CA ALA A 385 -0.92 17.73 7.35
C ALA A 385 -1.64 18.91 6.67
N ALA A 386 -0.88 19.80 6.00
CA ALA A 386 -1.40 21.05 5.46
C ALA A 386 -2.02 20.88 4.05
N LEU A 387 -1.26 20.33 3.10
CA LEU A 387 -1.60 20.42 1.67
C LEU A 387 -2.94 19.77 1.28
N PRO A 388 -3.34 18.60 1.82
CA PRO A 388 -4.66 18.05 1.54
C PRO A 388 -5.80 19.01 1.92
N SER A 389 -5.65 19.71 3.05
CA SER A 389 -6.64 20.66 3.56
C SER A 389 -6.67 21.92 2.71
N ASP A 390 -5.50 22.46 2.34
CA ASP A 390 -5.39 23.64 1.50
C ASP A 390 -5.99 23.41 0.11
N LEU A 391 -5.75 22.24 -0.48
CA LEU A 391 -6.32 21.88 -1.78
C LEU A 391 -7.84 21.72 -1.71
N ALA A 392 -8.37 21.16 -0.62
CA ALA A 392 -9.81 21.06 -0.41
C ALA A 392 -10.44 22.45 -0.21
N ALA A 393 -9.79 23.34 0.56
CA ALA A 393 -10.25 24.71 0.75
C ALA A 393 -10.20 25.53 -0.54
N GLU A 394 -9.19 25.33 -1.39
CA GLU A 394 -9.12 25.95 -2.71
C GLU A 394 -10.28 25.48 -3.62
N ALA A 395 -10.58 24.18 -3.62
CA ALA A 395 -11.73 23.62 -4.34
C ALA A 395 -13.07 24.16 -3.80
N GLU A 396 -13.19 24.32 -2.49
CA GLU A 396 -14.38 24.89 -1.84
C GLU A 396 -14.58 26.35 -2.24
N ALA A 397 -13.53 27.17 -2.16
CA ALA A 397 -13.55 28.58 -2.51
C ALA A 397 -13.83 28.82 -4.00
N ALA A 398 -13.48 27.86 -4.87
CA ALA A 398 -13.80 27.89 -6.29
C ALA A 398 -15.26 27.50 -6.61
N ASP A 399 -16.05 27.11 -5.61
CA ASP A 399 -17.42 26.60 -5.72
C ASP A 399 -17.62 25.60 -6.86
N LEU A 400 -16.80 24.54 -6.84
CA LEU A 400 -16.81 23.54 -7.90
C LEU A 400 -18.14 22.76 -7.96
N SER A 401 -18.54 22.40 -9.19
CA SER A 401 -19.65 21.47 -9.40
C SER A 401 -19.34 20.08 -8.83
N LEU A 402 -20.37 19.26 -8.60
CA LEU A 402 -20.20 17.91 -8.05
C LEU A 402 -19.30 17.04 -8.95
N GLU A 403 -19.39 17.19 -10.26
CA GLU A 403 -18.54 16.48 -11.23
C GLU A 403 -17.10 17.01 -11.23
N ALA A 404 -16.93 18.32 -11.05
CA ALA A 404 -15.61 18.94 -10.99
C ALA A 404 -14.82 18.47 -9.75
N LEU A 405 -15.50 18.29 -8.60
CA LEU A 405 -14.89 17.73 -7.39
C LEU A 405 -14.24 16.35 -7.64
N LEU A 406 -14.86 15.49 -8.45
CA LEU A 406 -14.35 14.13 -8.75
C LEU A 406 -13.01 14.11 -9.49
N SER A 407 -12.64 15.21 -10.15
CA SER A 407 -11.45 15.28 -11.01
C SER A 407 -10.41 16.32 -10.58
N TYR A 408 -10.77 17.21 -9.65
CA TYR A 408 -9.94 18.34 -9.23
C TYR A 408 -8.54 17.94 -8.74
N CYS A 409 -8.43 17.09 -7.72
CA CYS A 409 -7.13 16.68 -7.17
C CYS A 409 -6.26 15.99 -8.23
N ARG A 410 -6.87 15.22 -9.15
CA ARG A 410 -6.17 14.55 -10.25
C ARG A 410 -5.61 15.55 -11.27
N GLN A 411 -6.40 16.58 -11.62
CA GLN A 411 -5.96 17.64 -12.53
C GLN A 411 -4.80 18.43 -11.90
N LYS A 412 -4.97 18.88 -10.65
CA LYS A 412 -3.91 19.56 -9.88
C LYS A 412 -2.63 18.73 -9.79
N ARG A 413 -2.76 17.42 -9.56
CA ARG A 413 -1.62 16.49 -9.59
C ARG A 413 -0.92 16.48 -10.94
N ALA A 414 -1.65 16.42 -12.04
CA ALA A 414 -1.07 16.42 -13.37
C ALA A 414 -0.29 17.71 -13.66
N ASP A 415 -0.81 18.85 -13.21
CA ASP A 415 -0.19 20.17 -13.40
C ASP A 415 1.20 20.26 -12.74
N VAL A 416 1.37 19.65 -11.57
CA VAL A 416 2.62 19.74 -10.78
C VAL A 416 3.58 18.56 -11.01
N THR A 417 3.14 17.47 -11.64
CA THR A 417 3.95 16.25 -11.79
C THR A 417 4.44 15.97 -13.22
N ALA A 418 4.08 16.79 -14.21
CA ALA A 418 4.36 16.56 -15.64
C ALA A 418 5.84 16.28 -16.03
N ARG A 419 6.80 16.55 -15.14
CA ARG A 419 8.24 16.35 -15.37
C ARG A 419 8.97 15.54 -14.29
N MET A 420 8.26 14.91 -13.36
CA MET A 420 8.89 14.31 -12.16
C MET A 420 8.72 12.79 -12.07
N ARG A 421 9.65 12.15 -11.34
CA ARG A 421 9.54 10.74 -10.93
C ARG A 421 8.42 10.59 -9.89
N ARG A 422 7.89 9.37 -9.77
CA ARG A 422 6.91 9.03 -8.73
C ARG A 422 7.53 9.28 -7.34
N SER A 423 6.86 10.10 -6.53
CA SER A 423 7.23 10.40 -5.16
C SER A 423 6.11 9.97 -4.21
N ALA A 424 6.46 9.31 -3.11
CA ALA A 424 5.49 8.85 -2.13
C ALA A 424 4.71 10.01 -1.49
N LEU A 425 5.38 11.16 -1.28
CA LEU A 425 4.74 12.35 -0.72
C LEU A 425 3.61 12.86 -1.63
N VAL A 426 3.82 12.85 -2.95
CA VAL A 426 2.79 13.22 -3.94
C VAL A 426 1.56 12.34 -3.77
N ASP A 427 1.76 11.02 -3.72
CA ASP A 427 0.67 10.06 -3.61
C ASP A 427 -0.12 10.27 -2.30
N THR A 428 0.56 10.47 -1.18
CA THR A 428 -0.09 10.74 0.12
C THR A 428 -0.87 12.05 0.12
N VAL A 429 -0.29 13.15 -0.37
CA VAL A 429 -0.95 14.47 -0.40
C VAL A 429 -2.21 14.44 -1.28
N PHE A 430 -2.12 13.87 -2.49
CA PHE A 430 -3.27 13.86 -3.40
C PHE A 430 -4.33 12.83 -3.02
N SER A 431 -3.96 11.71 -2.38
CA SER A 431 -4.95 10.81 -1.79
C SER A 431 -5.72 11.51 -0.67
N GLY A 432 -5.03 12.22 0.23
CA GLY A 432 -5.70 12.99 1.28
C GLY A 432 -6.60 14.11 0.75
N CYS A 433 -6.21 14.75 -0.37
CA CYS A 433 -7.06 15.71 -1.08
C CYS A 433 -8.35 15.03 -1.57
N GLU A 434 -8.23 13.86 -2.19
CA GLU A 434 -9.37 13.10 -2.71
C GLU A 434 -10.32 12.64 -1.59
N ASP A 435 -9.79 12.21 -0.44
CA ASP A 435 -10.59 11.85 0.74
C ASP A 435 -11.42 13.04 1.26
N ARG A 436 -10.82 14.23 1.31
CA ARG A 436 -11.52 15.45 1.73
C ARG A 436 -12.58 15.90 0.72
N LEU A 437 -12.27 15.83 -0.58
CA LEU A 437 -13.26 16.15 -1.61
C LEU A 437 -14.39 15.13 -1.69
N ALA A 438 -14.14 13.87 -1.34
CA ALA A 438 -15.18 12.85 -1.23
C ALA A 438 -16.18 13.22 -0.12
N ALA A 439 -15.72 13.61 1.06
CA ALA A 439 -16.60 14.07 2.14
C ALA A 439 -17.42 15.31 1.72
N MET A 440 -16.79 16.28 1.05
CA MET A 440 -17.46 17.48 0.54
C MET A 440 -18.51 17.15 -0.54
N LEU A 441 -18.22 16.20 -1.43
CA LEU A 441 -19.14 15.71 -2.44
C LEU A 441 -20.38 15.08 -1.78
N GLU A 442 -20.19 14.24 -0.76
CA GLU A 442 -21.26 13.60 0.00
C GLU A 442 -22.19 14.64 0.61
N GLU A 443 -21.64 15.58 1.36
CA GLU A 443 -22.40 16.64 2.03
C GLU A 443 -23.22 17.46 1.02
N ARG A 444 -22.58 17.97 -0.03
CA ARG A 444 -23.25 18.81 -1.05
C ARG A 444 -24.32 18.02 -1.80
N ALA A 445 -24.08 16.76 -2.12
CA ALA A 445 -25.05 15.91 -2.82
C ALA A 445 -26.26 15.60 -1.94
N ILE A 446 -26.05 15.24 -0.68
CA ILE A 446 -27.13 14.94 0.28
C ILE A 446 -27.99 16.19 0.52
N VAL A 447 -27.38 17.37 0.71
CA VAL A 447 -28.13 18.63 0.85
C VAL A 447 -29.04 18.88 -0.36
N LYS A 448 -28.55 18.64 -1.59
CA LYS A 448 -29.38 18.76 -2.80
C LYS A 448 -30.51 17.73 -2.85
N ILE A 449 -30.24 16.48 -2.48
CA ILE A 449 -31.26 15.42 -2.41
C ILE A 449 -32.35 15.79 -1.41
N HIS A 450 -31.98 16.22 -0.19
CA HIS A 450 -32.92 16.59 0.86
C HIS A 450 -33.75 17.81 0.46
N ALA A 451 -33.13 18.85 -0.10
CA ALA A 451 -33.85 20.02 -0.58
C ALA A 451 -34.87 19.66 -1.67
N ALA A 452 -34.51 18.80 -2.62
CA ALA A 452 -35.42 18.33 -3.66
C ALA A 452 -36.56 17.46 -3.10
N ARG A 453 -36.24 16.54 -2.18
CA ARG A 453 -37.24 15.72 -1.47
C ARG A 453 -38.24 16.61 -0.74
N ASP A 454 -37.77 17.57 0.04
CA ASP A 454 -38.64 18.42 0.85
C ASP A 454 -39.51 19.31 -0.04
N ALA A 455 -38.95 19.83 -1.14
CA ALA A 455 -39.70 20.55 -2.17
C ALA A 455 -40.78 19.67 -2.81
N PHE A 456 -40.51 18.38 -3.02
CA PHE A 456 -41.49 17.43 -3.56
C PHE A 456 -42.58 17.10 -2.53
N LEU A 457 -42.23 16.88 -1.26
CA LEU A 457 -43.18 16.59 -0.18
C LEU A 457 -44.10 17.78 0.14
N ALA A 458 -43.65 19.01 -0.10
CA ALA A 458 -44.45 20.23 0.09
C ALA A 458 -45.53 20.45 -0.99
N ARG A 459 -45.53 19.65 -2.08
CA ARG A 459 -46.49 19.77 -3.17
C ARG A 459 -47.87 19.23 -2.79
N LYS A 460 -48.90 19.67 -3.50
CA LYS A 460 -50.31 19.36 -3.18
C LYS A 460 -50.78 18.01 -3.71
N GLY A 461 -49.96 17.33 -4.50
CA GLY A 461 -50.30 16.03 -5.09
C GLY A 461 -51.29 16.17 -6.26
N THR A 462 -50.99 17.07 -7.19
CA THR A 462 -51.82 17.33 -8.37
C THR A 462 -51.22 16.76 -9.66
N ARG A 463 -52.01 16.72 -10.74
CA ARG A 463 -51.53 16.37 -12.08
C ARG A 463 -50.37 17.27 -12.54
N ALA A 464 -50.45 18.57 -12.28
CA ALA A 464 -49.40 19.53 -12.60
C ALA A 464 -48.10 19.22 -11.82
N ASP A 465 -48.22 18.81 -10.55
CA ASP A 465 -47.06 18.42 -9.74
C ASP A 465 -46.31 17.23 -10.34
N LEU A 466 -47.02 16.22 -10.88
CA LEU A 466 -46.38 15.10 -11.57
C LEU A 466 -45.56 15.55 -12.79
N LEU A 467 -46.06 16.49 -13.57
CA LEU A 467 -45.36 16.93 -14.78
C LEU A 467 -44.13 17.76 -14.42
N GLU A 468 -44.27 18.72 -13.51
CA GLU A 468 -43.17 19.59 -13.08
C GLU A 468 -42.04 18.83 -12.37
N THR A 469 -42.37 17.76 -11.65
CA THR A 469 -41.38 16.92 -10.95
C THR A 469 -40.96 15.69 -11.74
N ASN A 470 -41.42 15.56 -12.99
CA ASN A 470 -41.23 14.37 -13.82
C ASN A 470 -41.59 13.04 -13.09
N GLY A 471 -42.71 13.05 -12.37
CA GLY A 471 -43.18 11.92 -11.59
C GLY A 471 -42.44 11.76 -10.25
N TYR A 472 -42.03 12.88 -9.63
CA TYR A 472 -41.26 12.90 -8.39
C TYR A 472 -39.93 12.15 -8.52
N ASP A 473 -39.30 12.19 -9.69
CA ASP A 473 -38.07 11.46 -10.00
C ASP A 473 -36.84 12.22 -9.49
N LEU A 474 -36.32 11.79 -8.35
CA LEU A 474 -35.13 12.41 -7.75
C LEU A 474 -33.85 12.06 -8.52
N SER A 475 -33.84 11.07 -9.42
CA SER A 475 -32.65 10.69 -10.19
C SER A 475 -32.13 11.79 -11.12
N LYS A 476 -32.92 12.84 -11.35
CA LYS A 476 -32.56 14.03 -12.14
C LYS A 476 -32.01 15.19 -11.31
N VAL A 477 -32.05 15.09 -9.98
CA VAL A 477 -31.56 16.15 -9.07
C VAL A 477 -30.04 16.25 -9.10
N LEU A 478 -29.37 15.11 -9.24
CA LEU A 478 -27.92 15.02 -9.33
C LEU A 478 -27.50 14.72 -10.78
N PRO A 479 -26.34 15.24 -11.21
CA PRO A 479 -25.72 14.78 -12.44
C PRO A 479 -25.29 13.31 -12.31
N ASN A 480 -24.95 12.68 -13.43
CA ASN A 480 -24.42 11.32 -13.40
C ASN A 480 -23.00 11.32 -12.81
N LEU A 481 -22.89 10.97 -11.53
CA LEU A 481 -21.63 10.92 -10.80
C LEU A 481 -20.97 9.56 -10.96
N TYR A 482 -19.77 9.54 -11.53
CA TYR A 482 -18.98 8.32 -11.70
C TYR A 482 -17.50 8.57 -11.46
N SER A 483 -16.88 7.75 -10.62
CA SER A 483 -15.44 7.75 -10.39
C SER A 483 -14.94 6.32 -10.14
N ARG A 484 -13.72 6.03 -10.59
CA ARG A 484 -12.99 4.79 -10.29
C ARG A 484 -12.03 4.93 -9.11
N ASN A 485 -11.98 6.11 -8.49
CA ASN A 485 -11.08 6.36 -7.39
C ASN A 485 -11.69 5.78 -6.09
N ALA A 486 -10.85 5.11 -5.29
CA ALA A 486 -11.26 4.44 -4.07
C ALA A 486 -11.86 5.39 -3.03
N ALA A 487 -11.39 6.64 -2.93
CA ALA A 487 -11.92 7.64 -2.01
C ALA A 487 -13.40 7.97 -2.26
N PHE A 488 -13.80 8.06 -3.54
CA PHE A 488 -15.17 8.43 -3.92
C PHE A 488 -16.13 7.25 -3.97
N THR A 489 -15.62 6.02 -4.10
CA THR A 489 -16.45 4.81 -4.24
C THR A 489 -17.46 4.63 -3.08
N PRO A 490 -17.05 4.69 -1.79
CA PRO A 490 -18.00 4.54 -0.68
C PRO A 490 -18.99 5.71 -0.61
N VAL A 491 -18.53 6.94 -0.89
CA VAL A 491 -19.38 8.14 -0.90
C VAL A 491 -20.46 8.05 -1.98
N LEU A 492 -20.11 7.62 -3.19
CA LEU A 492 -21.08 7.47 -4.28
C LEU A 492 -22.16 6.43 -3.94
N ALA A 493 -21.79 5.34 -3.27
CA ALA A 493 -22.75 4.35 -2.78
C ALA A 493 -23.68 4.94 -1.71
N ASN A 494 -23.16 5.77 -0.80
CA ASN A 494 -23.99 6.47 0.20
C ASN A 494 -24.95 7.47 -0.45
N ILE A 495 -24.48 8.26 -1.42
CA ILE A 495 -25.33 9.18 -2.19
C ILE A 495 -26.45 8.43 -2.91
N GLU A 496 -26.15 7.29 -3.53
CA GLU A 496 -27.17 6.45 -4.19
C GLU A 496 -28.18 5.89 -3.18
N ALA A 497 -27.71 5.41 -2.02
CA ALA A 497 -28.59 4.93 -0.95
C ALA A 497 -29.50 6.03 -0.40
N GLU A 498 -28.98 7.25 -0.23
CA GLU A 498 -29.75 8.41 0.22
C GLU A 498 -30.76 8.84 -0.86
N LEU A 499 -30.38 8.80 -2.14
CA LEU A 499 -31.28 9.07 -3.25
C LEU A 499 -32.46 8.10 -3.27
N ILE A 500 -32.19 6.80 -3.10
CA ILE A 500 -33.23 5.75 -3.01
C ILE A 500 -34.13 5.99 -1.78
N THR A 501 -33.55 6.35 -0.64
CA THR A 501 -34.29 6.64 0.59
C THR A 501 -35.21 7.83 0.42
N ALA A 502 -34.69 8.95 -0.09
CA ALA A 502 -35.47 10.13 -0.40
C ALA A 502 -36.57 9.84 -1.43
N GLN A 503 -36.26 9.01 -2.43
CA GLN A 503 -37.21 8.61 -3.46
C GLN A 503 -38.36 7.78 -2.88
N ASN A 504 -38.07 6.93 -1.90
CA ASN A 504 -39.08 6.16 -1.19
C ASN A 504 -39.96 7.04 -0.31
N GLN A 505 -39.38 8.05 0.34
CA GLN A 505 -40.12 9.01 1.16
C GLN A 505 -41.13 9.83 0.34
N THR A 506 -40.86 10.10 -0.94
CA THR A 506 -41.80 10.82 -1.82
C THR A 506 -42.86 9.91 -2.47
N ASN A 507 -42.86 8.59 -2.22
CA ASN A 507 -43.77 7.67 -2.90
C ASN A 507 -45.25 7.93 -2.58
N ASP A 508 -45.58 8.31 -1.34
CA ASP A 508 -46.97 8.58 -0.97
C ASP A 508 -47.51 9.85 -1.64
N ALA A 509 -46.68 10.90 -1.72
CA ALA A 509 -47.00 12.12 -2.46
C ALA A 509 -47.17 11.83 -3.96
N PHE A 510 -46.27 11.02 -4.52
CA PHE A 510 -46.37 10.56 -5.90
C PHE A 510 -47.67 9.75 -6.15
N ASN A 511 -47.99 8.77 -5.29
CA ASN A 511 -49.19 7.94 -5.44
C ASN A 511 -50.47 8.80 -5.34
N THR A 512 -50.49 9.75 -4.41
CA THR A 512 -51.60 10.71 -4.28
C THR A 512 -51.79 11.51 -5.56
N ALA A 513 -50.69 12.04 -6.12
CA ALA A 513 -50.72 12.78 -7.38
C ALA A 513 -51.12 11.90 -8.59
N MET A 514 -50.62 10.66 -8.62
CA MET A 514 -50.93 9.65 -9.63
C MET A 514 -52.40 9.25 -9.62
N ASP A 515 -52.98 9.05 -8.44
CA ASP A 515 -54.40 8.75 -8.26
C ASP A 515 -55.28 9.94 -8.66
N ALA A 516 -54.89 11.16 -8.26
CA ALA A 516 -55.58 12.38 -8.65
C ALA A 516 -55.59 12.57 -10.18
N ALA A 517 -54.43 12.43 -10.82
CA ALA A 517 -54.29 12.52 -12.27
C ALA A 517 -55.05 11.39 -13.00
N THR A 518 -55.00 10.17 -12.47
CA THR A 518 -55.75 9.02 -13.02
C THR A 518 -57.25 9.27 -12.95
N LYS A 519 -57.74 9.81 -11.83
CA LYS A 519 -59.15 10.17 -11.65
C LYS A 519 -59.57 11.30 -12.59
N GLU A 520 -58.73 12.32 -12.76
CA GLU A 520 -58.95 13.44 -13.68
C GLU A 520 -59.04 12.96 -15.14
N VAL A 521 -58.07 12.16 -15.59
CA VAL A 521 -58.09 11.57 -16.94
C VAL A 521 -59.34 10.70 -17.13
N LYS A 522 -59.63 9.77 -16.22
CA LYS A 522 -60.83 8.92 -16.34
C LYS A 522 -62.12 9.75 -16.35
N ALA A 523 -62.23 10.78 -15.51
CA ALA A 523 -63.41 11.64 -15.45
C ALA A 523 -63.59 12.46 -16.72
N ALA A 524 -62.50 12.93 -17.34
CA ALA A 524 -62.54 13.61 -18.63
C ALA A 524 -63.07 12.66 -19.70
N PHE A 525 -62.49 11.47 -19.86
CA PHE A 525 -62.89 10.50 -20.89
C PHE A 525 -64.27 9.86 -20.66
N ALA A 526 -64.77 9.79 -19.42
CA ALA A 526 -66.11 9.28 -19.13
C ALA A 526 -67.24 10.21 -19.63
N LYS A 527 -66.94 11.48 -19.88
CA LYS A 527 -67.90 12.51 -20.31
C LYS A 527 -67.68 12.96 -21.75
N VAL A 528 -66.82 12.27 -22.50
CA VAL A 528 -66.50 12.66 -23.87
C VAL A 528 -67.66 12.29 -24.78
N GLU A 529 -68.21 13.31 -25.43
CA GLU A 529 -69.08 13.15 -26.59
C GLU A 529 -68.22 13.25 -27.86
N PRO A 530 -68.32 12.28 -28.79
CA PRO A 530 -67.53 12.31 -30.01
C PRO A 530 -67.76 13.58 -30.84
N MET A 531 -66.70 14.11 -31.45
CA MET A 531 -66.72 15.29 -32.32
C MET A 531 -67.17 16.60 -31.62
N THR A 532 -67.02 16.68 -30.30
CA THR A 532 -67.31 17.89 -29.51
C THR A 532 -66.04 18.48 -28.89
N GLU A 533 -66.14 19.69 -28.32
CA GLU A 533 -65.06 20.33 -27.57
C GLU A 533 -64.58 19.48 -26.37
N SER A 534 -65.43 18.60 -25.83
CA SER A 534 -65.06 17.67 -24.76
C SER A 534 -64.00 16.65 -25.19
N GLU A 535 -64.00 16.23 -26.46
CA GLU A 535 -63.00 15.34 -27.05
C GLU A 535 -61.61 16.00 -27.08
N GLU A 536 -61.55 17.24 -27.57
CA GLU A 536 -60.31 18.01 -27.68
C GLU A 536 -59.70 18.29 -26.31
N ASN A 537 -60.55 18.61 -25.32
CA ASN A 537 -60.14 18.82 -23.94
C ASN A 537 -59.59 17.54 -23.30
N ALA A 538 -60.24 16.38 -23.49
CA ALA A 538 -59.74 15.10 -22.99
C ALA A 538 -58.41 14.69 -23.66
N ALA A 539 -58.28 14.92 -24.97
CA ALA A 539 -57.04 14.68 -25.70
C ALA A 539 -55.90 15.60 -25.26
N ALA A 540 -56.20 16.88 -24.95
CA ALA A 540 -55.24 17.83 -24.43
C ALA A 540 -54.62 17.38 -23.10
N LEU A 541 -55.42 16.84 -22.17
CA LEU A 541 -54.94 16.31 -20.89
C LEU A 541 -53.89 15.19 -21.06
N CYS A 542 -54.02 14.41 -22.13
CA CYS A 542 -53.15 13.27 -22.38
C CYS A 542 -51.87 13.60 -23.17
N ARG A 543 -51.86 14.70 -23.93
CA ARG A 543 -50.67 15.11 -24.72
C ARG A 543 -49.43 15.28 -23.86
N GLU A 544 -49.59 15.77 -22.64
CA GLU A 544 -48.51 16.03 -21.68
C GLU A 544 -47.82 14.75 -21.18
N PHE A 545 -48.50 13.59 -21.23
CA PHE A 545 -47.96 12.30 -20.78
C PHE A 545 -47.46 11.39 -21.92
N THR A 546 -47.73 11.76 -23.17
CA THR A 546 -47.37 10.96 -24.35
C THR A 546 -46.16 11.49 -25.10
N GLY A 547 -45.54 12.60 -24.64
CA GLY A 547 -44.36 13.19 -25.25
C GLY A 547 -43.07 12.38 -25.03
N PHE A 548 -42.10 12.53 -25.94
CA PHE A 548 -40.73 12.07 -25.73
C PHE A 548 -40.14 12.77 -24.49
N GLY A 549 -39.91 12.02 -23.42
CA GLY A 549 -39.32 12.55 -22.18
C GLY A 549 -40.12 12.29 -20.90
N ALA A 550 -41.32 11.70 -20.99
CA ALA A 550 -42.03 11.24 -19.80
C ALA A 550 -41.16 10.21 -19.04
N GLY A 551 -40.83 10.52 -17.78
CA GLY A 551 -40.03 9.63 -16.94
C GLY A 551 -40.70 8.25 -16.77
N PRO A 552 -39.92 7.19 -16.45
CA PRO A 552 -40.47 5.84 -16.26
C PRO A 552 -41.61 5.76 -15.25
N ARG A 553 -41.61 6.65 -14.23
CA ARG A 553 -42.67 6.73 -13.21
C ARG A 553 -44.02 7.23 -13.75
N LEU A 554 -44.04 7.93 -14.88
CA LEU A 554 -45.27 8.43 -15.52
C LEU A 554 -45.88 7.41 -16.51
N GLN A 555 -45.23 6.26 -16.71
CA GLN A 555 -45.68 5.23 -17.64
C GLN A 555 -47.12 4.73 -17.40
N PRO A 556 -47.61 4.56 -16.15
CA PRO A 556 -49.00 4.19 -15.92
C PRO A 556 -50.01 5.18 -16.53
N LEU A 557 -49.79 6.50 -16.38
CA LEU A 557 -50.63 7.53 -16.99
C LEU A 557 -50.49 7.55 -18.51
N SER A 558 -49.26 7.41 -19.03
CA SER A 558 -49.03 7.34 -20.47
C SER A 558 -49.80 6.18 -21.10
N ASN A 559 -49.79 5.01 -20.45
CA ASN A 559 -50.56 3.84 -20.87
C ASN A 559 -52.07 4.08 -20.79
N LEU A 560 -52.57 4.63 -19.68
CA LEU A 560 -53.98 4.98 -19.52
C LEU A 560 -54.43 5.92 -20.63
N CYS A 561 -53.70 7.00 -20.85
CA CYS A 561 -53.98 7.99 -21.89
C CYS A 561 -54.01 7.36 -23.28
N ARG A 562 -53.05 6.51 -23.62
CA ARG A 562 -53.03 5.79 -24.90
C ARG A 562 -54.27 4.91 -25.07
N THR A 563 -54.66 4.14 -24.05
CA THR A 563 -55.85 3.30 -24.10
C THR A 563 -57.14 4.13 -24.20
N SER A 564 -57.26 5.20 -23.42
CA SER A 564 -58.41 6.10 -23.45
C SER A 564 -58.56 6.80 -24.80
N MET A 565 -57.46 7.29 -25.38
CA MET A 565 -57.45 7.87 -26.73
C MET A 565 -57.85 6.86 -27.81
N GLN A 566 -57.42 5.60 -27.70
CA GLN A 566 -57.83 4.54 -28.63
C GLN A 566 -59.33 4.22 -28.52
N MET A 567 -59.86 4.15 -27.29
CA MET A 567 -61.29 3.95 -27.07
C MET A 567 -62.12 5.11 -27.63
N MET A 568 -61.68 6.35 -27.38
CA MET A 568 -62.32 7.56 -27.90
C MET A 568 -62.31 7.59 -29.43
N ALA A 569 -61.18 7.24 -30.06
CA ALA A 569 -61.09 7.14 -31.51
C ALA A 569 -62.07 6.10 -32.07
N ARG A 570 -62.26 4.97 -31.38
CA ARG A 570 -63.27 3.97 -31.75
C ARG A 570 -64.71 4.49 -31.59
N GLN A 571 -65.03 5.15 -30.47
CA GLN A 571 -66.35 5.76 -30.26
C GLN A 571 -66.66 6.83 -31.32
N ARG A 572 -65.66 7.64 -31.70
CA ARG A 572 -65.78 8.59 -32.81
C ARG A 572 -66.06 7.89 -34.13
N ALA A 573 -65.35 6.80 -34.41
CA ALA A 573 -65.56 5.98 -35.60
C ALA A 573 -66.99 5.39 -35.64
N GLU A 574 -67.53 4.95 -34.50
CA GLU A 574 -68.90 4.44 -34.37
C GLU A 574 -69.94 5.56 -34.52
N TYR A 575 -69.76 6.69 -33.85
CA TYR A 575 -70.66 7.85 -33.95
C TYR A 575 -70.70 8.47 -35.35
N GLN A 576 -69.55 8.61 -36.02
CA GLN A 576 -69.49 9.03 -37.42
C GLN A 576 -70.26 8.07 -38.33
N CYS A 577 -70.21 6.76 -38.03
CA CYS A 577 -70.99 5.81 -38.79
C CYS A 577 -72.50 5.97 -38.55
N ASP A 578 -72.91 6.18 -37.30
CA ASP A 578 -74.32 6.37 -36.96
C ASP A 578 -74.88 7.62 -37.63
N LEU A 579 -74.15 8.75 -37.62
CA LEU A 579 -74.56 9.96 -38.36
C LEU A 579 -74.74 9.70 -39.86
N VAL A 580 -73.80 8.96 -40.47
CA VAL A 580 -73.91 8.60 -41.89
C VAL A 580 -75.09 7.69 -42.15
N TRP A 581 -75.42 6.79 -41.22
CA TRP A 581 -76.59 5.92 -41.35
C TRP A 581 -77.91 6.66 -41.13
N ASP A 582 -77.99 7.56 -40.15
CA ASP A 582 -79.19 8.34 -39.86
C ASP A 582 -79.59 9.23 -41.05
N ASP A 583 -78.61 9.71 -41.82
CA ASP A 583 -78.83 10.47 -43.06
C ASP A 583 -79.26 9.59 -44.25
N ILE A 584 -79.12 8.27 -44.15
CA ILE A 584 -79.53 7.34 -45.20
C ILE A 584 -80.94 6.82 -44.90
N ASP A 585 -81.92 7.29 -45.68
CA ASP A 585 -83.30 6.77 -45.71
C ASP A 585 -83.33 5.37 -46.36
N ALA A 586 -82.92 4.33 -45.61
CA ALA A 586 -82.87 2.92 -46.02
C ALA A 586 -83.61 1.99 -45.04
N PRO A 587 -84.03 0.79 -45.47
CA PRO A 587 -84.70 -0.17 -44.59
C PRO A 587 -83.71 -0.85 -43.64
N ASP A 588 -84.15 -1.21 -42.43
CA ASP A 588 -83.35 -1.93 -41.43
C ASP A 588 -82.69 -3.21 -41.99
N GLY A 589 -83.39 -3.89 -42.92
CA GLY A 589 -82.87 -5.07 -43.60
C GLY A 589 -81.63 -4.80 -44.47
N LEU A 590 -81.45 -3.57 -44.96
CA LEU A 590 -80.23 -3.15 -45.67
C LEU A 590 -79.10 -2.85 -44.68
N GLN A 591 -79.41 -2.18 -43.56
CA GLN A 591 -78.42 -1.87 -42.53
C GLN A 591 -77.81 -3.12 -41.89
N GLN A 592 -78.65 -4.13 -41.61
CA GLN A 592 -78.25 -5.43 -41.04
C GLN A 592 -77.83 -6.46 -42.11
N GLY A 593 -77.94 -6.08 -43.39
CA GLY A 593 -77.61 -6.90 -44.53
C GLY A 593 -76.11 -6.99 -44.82
N TYR A 594 -75.76 -7.92 -45.70
CA TYR A 594 -74.40 -8.11 -46.19
C TYR A 594 -74.36 -7.90 -47.70
N VAL A 595 -73.24 -7.42 -48.21
CA VAL A 595 -72.90 -7.47 -49.63
C VAL A 595 -71.61 -8.27 -49.80
N ASN A 596 -71.53 -9.00 -50.90
CA ASN A 596 -70.33 -9.74 -51.25
C ASN A 596 -69.29 -8.78 -51.81
N GLN A 597 -68.22 -8.53 -51.05
CA GLN A 597 -67.10 -7.72 -51.49
C GLN A 597 -66.00 -8.62 -52.04
N LEU A 598 -65.53 -8.31 -53.25
CA LEU A 598 -64.35 -8.97 -53.81
C LEU A 598 -63.09 -8.43 -53.12
N ASN A 599 -62.41 -9.28 -52.35
CA ASN A 599 -61.09 -8.97 -51.82
C ASN A 599 -60.02 -9.59 -52.74
N LEU A 600 -59.16 -8.76 -53.34
CA LEU A 600 -58.16 -9.19 -54.34
C LEU A 600 -57.22 -10.29 -53.85
N LEU A 601 -57.01 -10.44 -52.54
CA LEU A 601 -56.11 -11.44 -51.96
C LEU A 601 -56.83 -12.66 -51.41
N THR A 602 -58.09 -12.52 -50.96
CA THR A 602 -58.79 -13.58 -50.21
C THR A 602 -60.11 -14.04 -50.84
N GLY A 603 -60.42 -13.56 -52.06
CA GLY A 603 -61.64 -13.91 -52.78
C GLY A 603 -62.87 -13.13 -52.29
N VAL A 604 -64.05 -13.59 -52.68
CA VAL A 604 -65.32 -12.94 -52.31
C VAL A 604 -65.64 -13.24 -50.85
N LYS A 605 -65.93 -12.19 -50.06
CA LYS A 605 -66.36 -12.32 -48.66
C LYS A 605 -67.62 -11.49 -48.41
N PRO A 606 -68.60 -12.00 -47.64
CA PRO A 606 -69.73 -11.20 -47.19
C PRO A 606 -69.24 -10.15 -46.19
N VAL A 607 -69.59 -8.89 -46.43
CA VAL A 607 -69.26 -7.74 -45.58
C VAL A 607 -70.56 -7.04 -45.18
N PRO A 608 -70.79 -6.73 -43.90
CA PRO A 608 -71.96 -5.98 -43.48
C PRO A 608 -72.02 -4.65 -44.21
N VAL A 609 -73.19 -4.30 -44.76
CA VAL A 609 -73.39 -3.01 -45.45
C VAL A 609 -73.10 -1.86 -44.50
N ARG A 610 -73.46 -2.00 -43.21
CA ARG A 610 -73.09 -1.03 -42.17
C ARG A 610 -71.59 -0.84 -42.06
N ASP A 611 -70.80 -1.89 -41.84
CA ASP A 611 -69.34 -1.79 -41.72
C ASP A 611 -68.71 -1.15 -42.96
N LEU A 612 -69.26 -1.46 -44.12
CA LEU A 612 -68.84 -0.91 -45.40
C LEU A 612 -69.10 0.60 -45.50
N MET A 613 -70.28 1.06 -45.11
CA MET A 613 -70.60 2.49 -45.02
C MET A 613 -69.79 3.19 -43.93
N CYS A 614 -69.63 2.58 -42.75
CA CYS A 614 -68.83 3.10 -41.64
C CYS A 614 -67.36 3.31 -42.05
N ASN A 615 -66.73 2.28 -42.62
CA ASN A 615 -65.33 2.34 -43.03
C ASN A 615 -65.13 3.38 -44.13
N ALA A 616 -66.07 3.48 -45.07
CA ALA A 616 -66.00 4.49 -46.10
C ALA A 616 -66.14 5.91 -45.52
N ALA A 617 -67.03 6.12 -44.55
CA ALA A 617 -67.14 7.41 -43.86
C ALA A 617 -65.85 7.78 -43.12
N GLN A 618 -65.29 6.85 -42.34
CA GLN A 618 -64.06 7.05 -41.56
C GLN A 618 -62.86 7.43 -42.45
N HIS A 619 -62.82 6.91 -43.67
CA HIS A 619 -61.75 7.17 -44.63
C HIS A 619 -62.08 8.26 -45.66
N ASN A 620 -63.17 9.02 -45.48
CA ASN A 620 -63.65 10.04 -46.44
C ASN A 620 -63.73 9.52 -47.88
N GLN A 621 -64.16 8.26 -48.00
CA GLN A 621 -64.18 7.48 -49.21
C GLN A 621 -65.47 7.73 -50.02
N GLY A 622 -66.06 8.93 -49.96
CA GLY A 622 -67.14 9.37 -50.86
C GLY A 622 -68.32 8.40 -51.11
N LEU A 623 -68.58 7.45 -50.21
CA LEU A 623 -69.58 6.39 -50.38
C LEU A 623 -70.89 6.81 -49.72
N SER A 624 -72.01 6.62 -50.40
CA SER A 624 -73.35 6.99 -49.95
C SER A 624 -74.37 6.00 -50.48
N ILE A 625 -75.51 5.87 -49.80
CA ILE A 625 -76.67 5.13 -50.33
C ILE A 625 -77.77 6.14 -50.60
N VAL A 626 -78.25 6.20 -51.84
CA VAL A 626 -79.27 7.16 -52.26
C VAL A 626 -80.57 6.43 -52.59
N ARG A 627 -81.67 6.84 -51.96
CA ARG A 627 -83.02 6.37 -52.28
C ARG A 627 -83.58 7.13 -53.49
N LYS A 628 -83.70 6.47 -54.64
CA LYS A 628 -84.48 6.97 -55.79
C LYS A 628 -85.95 6.55 -55.62
N LYS A 629 -86.84 7.52 -55.38
CA LYS A 629 -88.30 7.27 -55.26
C LYS A 629 -88.91 7.09 -56.66
N GLY A 630 -89.35 5.88 -56.99
CA GLY A 630 -90.15 5.58 -58.17
C GLY A 630 -91.65 5.55 -57.87
N LEU A 631 -92.48 5.64 -58.92
CA LEU A 631 -93.95 5.64 -58.81
C LEU A 631 -94.53 4.37 -58.16
N PHE A 632 -93.81 3.24 -58.18
CA PHE A 632 -94.29 1.94 -57.68
C PHE A 632 -93.31 1.19 -56.77
N SER A 633 -92.06 1.66 -56.61
CA SER A 633 -91.08 1.09 -55.69
C SER A 633 -89.96 2.10 -55.37
N SER A 634 -89.39 2.00 -54.18
CA SER A 634 -88.16 2.72 -53.84
C SER A 634 -86.96 1.88 -54.27
N GLN A 635 -85.98 2.50 -54.92
CA GLN A 635 -84.73 1.86 -55.29
C GLN A 635 -83.60 2.47 -54.47
N TYR A 636 -82.77 1.63 -53.86
CA TYR A 636 -81.58 2.06 -53.13
C TYR A 636 -80.38 1.88 -54.04
N ARG A 637 -79.57 2.92 -54.20
CA ARG A 637 -78.34 2.85 -54.99
C ARG A 637 -77.14 3.12 -54.10
N LEU A 638 -76.18 2.20 -54.10
CA LEU A 638 -74.88 2.41 -53.48
C LEU A 638 -74.04 3.23 -54.46
N THR A 639 -73.63 4.42 -54.05
CA THR A 639 -72.93 5.40 -54.88
C THR A 639 -71.59 5.72 -54.26
N ARG A 640 -70.51 5.59 -55.04
CA ARG A 640 -69.16 6.03 -54.70
C ARG A 640 -68.77 7.22 -55.57
N ASN A 641 -68.32 8.28 -54.93
CA ASN A 641 -67.65 9.41 -55.56
C ASN A 641 -66.13 9.31 -55.32
N ASP A 642 -65.33 9.54 -56.34
CA ASP A 642 -63.86 9.57 -56.25
C ASP A 642 -63.26 10.51 -57.30
N VAL A 643 -61.94 10.73 -57.25
CA VAL A 643 -61.19 11.50 -58.25
C VAL A 643 -60.07 10.62 -58.82
N ILE A 644 -60.22 10.22 -60.08
CA ILE A 644 -59.27 9.33 -60.77
C ILE A 644 -58.54 10.14 -61.84
N GLY A 645 -57.23 10.27 -61.72
CA GLY A 645 -56.43 11.06 -62.67
C GLY A 645 -56.86 12.53 -62.78
N GLY A 646 -57.36 13.12 -61.69
CA GLY A 646 -57.89 14.49 -61.66
C GLY A 646 -59.32 14.64 -62.17
N THR A 647 -59.97 13.56 -62.62
CA THR A 647 -61.36 13.56 -63.07
C THR A 647 -62.28 13.09 -61.94
N PRO A 648 -63.29 13.87 -61.52
CA PRO A 648 -64.29 13.39 -60.58
C PRO A 648 -65.16 12.31 -61.25
N VAL A 649 -65.23 11.14 -60.63
CA VAL A 649 -65.99 9.98 -61.09
C VAL A 649 -67.01 9.60 -60.03
N GLN A 650 -68.26 9.47 -60.43
CA GLN A 650 -69.33 8.89 -59.64
C GLN A 650 -69.69 7.52 -60.23
N PHE A 651 -69.69 6.48 -59.43
CA PHE A 651 -70.19 5.16 -59.81
C PHE A 651 -71.28 4.73 -58.85
N SER A 652 -72.43 4.32 -59.37
CA SER A 652 -73.54 3.84 -58.55
C SER A 652 -74.09 2.52 -59.05
N VAL A 653 -74.53 1.67 -58.13
CA VAL A 653 -75.17 0.38 -58.41
C VAL A 653 -76.48 0.28 -57.65
N LYS A 654 -77.51 -0.31 -58.25
CA LYS A 654 -78.77 -0.61 -57.58
C LYS A 654 -78.61 -1.79 -56.64
N LEU A 655 -79.01 -1.63 -55.39
CA LEU A 655 -79.08 -2.70 -54.40
C LEU A 655 -80.45 -3.39 -54.46
N ASN A 656 -80.45 -4.71 -54.62
CA ASN A 656 -81.65 -5.54 -54.68
C ASN A 656 -81.81 -6.33 -53.38
N GLU A 657 -83.02 -6.29 -52.85
CA GLU A 657 -83.40 -6.99 -51.63
C GLU A 657 -83.31 -8.51 -51.83
N PRO A 658 -82.78 -9.27 -50.85
CA PRO A 658 -82.68 -10.73 -50.97
C PRO A 658 -84.06 -11.40 -51.03
N GLU A 659 -84.21 -12.42 -51.89
CA GLU A 659 -85.40 -13.29 -51.90
C GLU A 659 -85.46 -14.20 -50.65
N SER A 660 -84.30 -14.52 -50.06
CA SER A 660 -84.16 -15.18 -48.75
C SER A 660 -82.79 -14.90 -48.12
N GLY A 661 -82.72 -14.80 -46.78
CA GLY A 661 -81.50 -14.45 -46.05
C GLY A 661 -81.21 -12.94 -46.03
N ASN A 662 -79.95 -12.56 -45.77
CA ASN A 662 -79.55 -11.16 -45.53
C ASN A 662 -78.56 -10.61 -46.58
N ASN A 663 -78.32 -11.32 -47.69
CA ASN A 663 -77.32 -10.94 -48.70
C ASN A 663 -77.96 -10.10 -49.82
N TRP A 664 -77.64 -8.81 -49.85
CA TRP A 664 -78.05 -7.90 -50.90
C TRP A 664 -77.18 -8.08 -52.15
N THR A 665 -77.80 -7.98 -53.32
CA THR A 665 -77.09 -8.07 -54.60
C THR A 665 -77.09 -6.74 -55.34
N ALA A 666 -76.04 -6.44 -56.09
CA ALA A 666 -75.94 -5.27 -56.94
C ALA A 666 -76.37 -5.56 -58.37
N SER A 667 -77.05 -4.61 -59.00
CA SER A 667 -77.40 -4.62 -60.42
C SER A 667 -77.38 -3.19 -60.99
N ASP A 668 -77.64 -3.07 -62.29
CA ASP A 668 -77.91 -1.79 -62.95
C ASP A 668 -76.86 -0.69 -62.66
N PRO A 669 -75.58 -0.86 -63.04
CA PRO A 669 -74.55 0.15 -62.78
C PRO A 669 -74.76 1.44 -63.59
N GLU A 670 -74.45 2.58 -62.98
CA GLU A 670 -74.37 3.91 -63.60
C GLU A 670 -72.98 4.50 -63.29
N MET A 671 -72.34 5.20 -64.24
CA MET A 671 -71.07 5.91 -64.00
C MET A 671 -71.08 7.26 -64.71
N GLU A 672 -70.62 8.30 -64.02
CA GLU A 672 -70.48 9.67 -64.55
C GLU A 672 -69.09 10.25 -64.26
N PRO A 673 -68.40 10.85 -65.26
CA PRO A 673 -68.75 10.90 -66.70
C PRO A 673 -68.48 9.57 -67.43
N GLY A 674 -69.29 9.22 -68.44
CA GLY A 674 -69.18 7.96 -69.19
C GLY A 674 -68.20 7.97 -70.37
N PRO A 675 -67.93 6.81 -71.04
CA PRO A 675 -68.53 5.48 -70.84
C PRO A 675 -67.64 4.47 -70.08
N PHE A 676 -68.29 3.55 -69.35
CA PHE A 676 -67.65 2.38 -68.73
C PHE A 676 -68.22 1.09 -69.33
N ASP A 677 -67.41 0.03 -69.39
CA ASP A 677 -67.76 -1.20 -70.10
C ASP A 677 -68.64 -2.11 -69.23
N THR A 678 -69.96 -1.96 -69.34
CA THR A 678 -70.93 -2.76 -68.58
C THR A 678 -70.84 -4.26 -68.85
N ALA A 679 -70.31 -4.67 -70.01
CA ALA A 679 -70.16 -6.09 -70.38
C ALA A 679 -69.11 -6.84 -69.53
N ARG A 680 -68.27 -6.12 -68.77
CA ARG A 680 -67.30 -6.73 -67.86
C ARG A 680 -67.88 -7.19 -66.53
N PHE A 681 -69.05 -6.69 -66.13
CA PHE A 681 -69.67 -7.04 -64.85
C PHE A 681 -70.70 -8.15 -65.06
N LYS A 682 -70.30 -9.40 -64.81
CA LYS A 682 -71.17 -10.57 -65.02
C LYS A 682 -71.91 -10.98 -63.76
N THR A 683 -71.43 -10.53 -62.61
CA THR A 683 -71.95 -10.90 -61.29
C THR A 683 -72.16 -9.65 -60.42
N SER A 684 -72.99 -9.79 -59.39
CA SER A 684 -73.13 -8.78 -58.32
C SER A 684 -71.79 -8.45 -57.68
N ASP A 685 -70.91 -9.44 -57.54
CA ASP A 685 -69.61 -9.29 -56.89
C ASP A 685 -68.65 -8.43 -57.73
N ASP A 686 -68.74 -8.51 -59.06
CA ASP A 686 -67.98 -7.64 -59.97
C ASP A 686 -68.42 -6.17 -59.82
N LEU A 687 -69.73 -5.94 -59.66
CA LEU A 687 -70.32 -4.61 -59.49
C LEU A 687 -69.97 -3.99 -58.14
N ILE A 688 -70.06 -4.76 -57.05
CA ILE A 688 -69.62 -4.32 -55.72
C ILE A 688 -68.10 -4.13 -55.69
N GLY A 689 -67.32 -5.02 -56.31
CA GLY A 689 -65.87 -4.86 -56.45
C GLY A 689 -65.51 -3.54 -57.13
N CYS A 690 -66.30 -3.13 -58.12
CA CYS A 690 -66.12 -1.88 -58.84
C CYS A 690 -66.37 -0.62 -57.99
N ILE A 691 -67.28 -0.69 -57.01
CA ILE A 691 -67.49 0.39 -56.02
C ILE A 691 -66.22 0.65 -55.19
N PHE A 692 -65.42 -0.38 -54.90
CA PHE A 692 -64.18 -0.25 -54.11
C PHE A 692 -62.93 0.02 -54.94
N PHE A 693 -62.87 -0.55 -56.14
CA PHE A 693 -61.74 -0.43 -57.04
C PHE A 693 -62.15 0.33 -58.30
N LEU A 694 -62.66 1.54 -58.08
CA LEU A 694 -63.16 2.44 -59.11
C LEU A 694 -62.15 2.65 -60.24
N GLU A 695 -60.86 2.75 -59.90
CA GLU A 695 -59.73 2.87 -60.84
C GLU A 695 -59.55 1.67 -61.79
N VAL A 696 -59.95 0.47 -61.37
CA VAL A 696 -59.87 -0.75 -62.18
C VAL A 696 -61.00 -0.78 -63.20
N CYS A 697 -62.13 -0.16 -62.86
CA CYS A 697 -63.32 -0.09 -63.70
C CYS A 697 -63.36 1.10 -64.64
N PHE A 698 -62.88 2.25 -64.16
CA PHE A 698 -62.89 3.50 -64.89
C PHE A 698 -61.80 3.46 -65.96
N ARG A 699 -62.21 3.43 -67.23
CA ARG A 699 -61.28 3.63 -68.35
C ARG A 699 -61.18 5.11 -68.65
N GLY A 700 -60.36 5.82 -67.88
CA GLY A 700 -59.93 7.16 -68.25
C GLY A 700 -59.22 7.12 -69.62
N LYS A 701 -59.51 8.07 -70.50
CA LYS A 701 -58.69 8.32 -71.70
C LYS A 701 -57.44 9.08 -71.33
#